data_AF-A0A9D6ZQF9-F1
#
_entry.id   AF-A0A9D6ZQF9-F1
#
_cell.length_a   1.000
_cell.length_b   1.000
_cell.length_c   1.000
_cell.angle_alpha   90.00
_cell.angle_beta   90.00
_cell.angle_gamma   90.00
#
_symmetry.space_group_name_H-M   'P 1'
#
loop_
_entity.id
_entity.type
_entity.pdbx_description
1 polymer ?
#
loop_
_entity_poly.entity_id
_entity_poly.type
_entity_poly.pdbx_seq_one_letter_code
_entity_poly.pdbx_strand_id
1 'polypeptide(L)'
;MHGISRGVAAALGSSSTESRCGEPEARTSRFAGTITAVLQADKTMPAYPERHARIRGSATVQNMERKWRLFSPAEKNGVRKRRFAYFAAPASPQCETISRRAPLKYPVRFASFCRELAFRFDRTWSRTAHHRAPASDPAQRRVRKRMRDASSVAVHRHGRVSLGACSRRRSGRAGARGAPDPLPSLFVNRRQGDAVMTALDPITLEVLRNAFISIAREMKTTIVKTAYSSTVQEAQDFSVALFCGPEMVAQAEGVAAHLAAFPYRVGKVLERFGDDLHEGDVVLFNDPYAGGSHTPDVTVLTPVRVGDLLFLPFTLAHWSDVGGMAPGSITGAANDILQEGLLIPPIKLYDRGRLNAAVYELVLNNVRLPEQRAGDIRAQIAACNIAADRLHRLCERYGASTLAQSVRDILDTTERRTRSLIRELPDGIFEFEDYIDSDGQTPEPYLIHARTEKSGDQIHIDFTGTSEQARGPTNTPLASLQSGAFIALKCMLDPEWPTNSGFFRPIRVTSPIGTCVNPLPPAPTGSVWEVCSRIVDVVMGTLCDIVPRPAGSANGSISHTFIGGVHPQTRRGYVWYEYPDGGLGATAGADGCDAMINMIGGDTKDFSIERAEAEFPLLCRRYALRTDSGGPGRYRGGMGLRRDMEVLDDGRFRPIGLSSIWDRSKIPTYGLTGGHAGYPQRLAVLRTNGETDVVSVELGSKVTLLPVGYGDVVSMRTGGGGGFGDPLDREAERVLADYQAGLISRRTLERIYGVVLATGDTIDEAATRAVRGKLRGERYHVLAHLRPERRRGRRRLASLHARDLERLGLAEGELVELFGRRAAPLRIWTEADPDCTAGEIGLDATALAMLGGETGMQVWMRDPLWMRAELREEGT
;
A
#
# COMPACT_ATOMS: atom_id res chain seq x y z
N MET A 1 0.25 25.74 42.73
CA MET A 1 -0.20 27.00 43.36
C MET A 1 -1.60 27.29 42.81
N HIS A 2 -2.69 26.96 43.53
CA HIS A 2 -3.46 27.84 44.45
C HIS A 2 -3.74 29.23 43.87
N GLY A 3 -4.98 29.75 43.72
CA GLY A 3 -6.36 29.32 44.03
C GLY A 3 -7.33 30.02 43.04
N ILE A 4 -8.66 30.09 43.13
CA ILE A 4 -9.63 30.18 44.25
C ILE A 4 -11.02 29.87 43.60
N SER A 5 -11.73 28.78 43.97
CA SER A 5 -12.98 28.67 44.78
C SER A 5 -14.16 29.57 44.34
N ARG A 6 -15.43 29.17 44.22
CA ARG A 6 -16.41 28.41 45.06
C ARG A 6 -17.62 28.05 44.15
N GLY A 7 -18.56 27.13 44.39
CA GLY A 7 -18.92 26.18 45.46
C GLY A 7 -20.31 25.59 45.08
N VAL A 8 -20.51 24.25 45.09
CA VAL A 8 -21.25 23.43 46.09
C VAL A 8 -22.76 23.78 46.19
N ALA A 9 -23.75 22.88 46.19
CA ALA A 9 -23.97 21.46 45.86
C ALA A 9 -25.47 21.14 46.12
N ALA A 10 -25.91 19.96 45.65
CA ALA A 10 -26.98 19.09 46.20
C ALA A 10 -28.46 19.58 46.13
N ALA A 11 -29.50 18.74 46.01
CA ALA A 11 -29.71 17.32 45.69
C ALA A 11 -31.25 17.04 45.69
N LEU A 12 -31.64 15.83 45.25
CA LEU A 12 -32.92 15.11 45.50
C LEU A 12 -34.16 15.63 44.72
N GLY A 13 -35.09 14.82 44.21
CA GLY A 13 -35.39 13.38 44.24
C GLY A 13 -36.44 13.11 43.13
N SER A 14 -36.39 11.97 42.44
CA SER A 14 -37.14 10.72 42.73
C SER A 14 -38.49 10.60 42.00
N SER A 15 -38.64 9.45 41.32
CA SER A 15 -39.87 8.66 41.06
C SER A 15 -40.97 9.28 40.16
N SER A 16 -41.64 8.58 39.25
CA SER A 16 -41.72 7.15 38.92
C SER A 16 -42.72 6.96 37.76
N THR A 17 -42.65 5.79 37.10
CA THR A 17 -43.78 4.95 36.57
C THR A 17 -44.68 5.53 35.46
N GLU A 18 -45.19 4.81 34.47
CA GLU A 18 -45.03 3.49 33.85
C GLU A 18 -46.16 3.39 32.79
N SER A 19 -46.12 2.37 31.92
CA SER A 19 -47.19 1.83 31.07
C SER A 19 -47.52 2.61 29.77
N ARG A 20 -47.16 2.08 28.58
CA ARG A 20 -47.75 0.97 27.79
C ARG A 20 -49.10 1.31 27.17
N CYS A 21 -49.16 1.32 25.82
CA CYS A 21 -50.00 0.44 24.97
C CYS A 21 -50.21 1.01 23.55
N GLY A 22 -50.10 0.14 22.54
CA GLY A 22 -51.01 0.13 21.38
C GLY A 22 -50.52 0.72 20.04
N GLU A 23 -50.11 -0.16 19.12
CA GLU A 23 -50.31 -0.01 17.65
C GLU A 23 -51.82 -0.11 17.28
N PRO A 24 -52.30 -0.04 16.00
CA PRO A 24 -51.69 0.34 14.70
C PRO A 24 -52.58 1.31 13.84
N GLU A 25 -52.14 1.57 12.60
CA GLU A 25 -52.93 1.77 11.36
C GLU A 25 -52.70 3.04 10.52
N ALA A 26 -52.69 2.79 9.21
CA ALA A 26 -52.37 3.67 8.10
C ALA A 26 -53.50 4.64 7.71
N ARG A 27 -53.14 5.77 7.07
CA ARG A 27 -53.94 6.39 5.98
C ARG A 27 -53.17 7.49 5.22
N THR A 28 -53.01 7.23 3.92
CA THR A 28 -53.15 8.13 2.75
C THR A 28 -53.38 9.64 2.97
N SER A 29 -52.67 10.51 2.23
CA SER A 29 -53.21 11.14 0.99
C SER A 29 -52.46 12.43 0.53
N ARG A 30 -52.30 12.53 -0.80
CA ARG A 30 -52.39 13.71 -1.70
C ARG A 30 -51.51 14.95 -1.44
N PHE A 31 -50.71 15.31 -2.46
CA PHE A 31 -51.02 16.51 -3.28
C PHE A 31 -50.38 16.37 -4.67
N ALA A 32 -51.19 16.63 -5.69
CA ALA A 32 -50.85 16.77 -7.10
C ALA A 32 -51.29 18.16 -7.56
N GLY A 33 -50.60 18.78 -8.53
CA GLY A 33 -51.00 20.07 -9.09
C GLY A 33 -50.04 20.63 -10.13
N THR A 34 -50.26 20.20 -11.38
CA THR A 34 -49.67 20.52 -12.70
C THR A 34 -49.77 22.01 -13.09
N ILE A 35 -48.88 22.61 -13.93
CA ILE A 35 -49.02 23.00 -15.38
C ILE A 35 -47.87 24.03 -15.64
N THR A 36 -46.90 23.93 -16.58
CA THR A 36 -46.83 23.93 -18.07
C THR A 36 -46.99 25.31 -18.78
N ALA A 37 -45.82 25.93 -19.07
CA ALA A 37 -45.31 26.48 -20.37
C ALA A 37 -45.78 27.80 -21.07
N VAL A 38 -44.75 28.41 -21.72
CA VAL A 38 -44.66 29.25 -22.96
C VAL A 38 -44.73 30.79 -22.84
N LEU A 39 -43.65 31.51 -23.23
CA LEU A 39 -43.56 32.45 -24.38
C LEU A 39 -42.24 33.25 -24.46
N GLN A 40 -41.80 33.51 -25.70
CA GLN A 40 -40.59 34.23 -26.14
C GLN A 40 -40.83 35.74 -26.36
N ALA A 41 -39.70 36.48 -26.29
CA ALA A 41 -39.33 37.73 -27.00
C ALA A 41 -40.01 39.07 -26.64
N ASP A 42 -39.21 40.06 -26.22
CA ASP A 42 -39.06 41.32 -26.97
C ASP A 42 -37.82 42.16 -26.56
N LYS A 43 -37.38 43.02 -27.49
CA LYS A 43 -36.23 43.94 -27.43
C LYS A 43 -36.57 45.24 -26.68
N THR A 44 -35.58 45.86 -26.01
CA THR A 44 -35.33 47.33 -26.04
C THR A 44 -34.08 47.73 -25.22
N MET A 45 -33.25 48.60 -25.80
CA MET A 45 -32.10 49.33 -25.21
C MET A 45 -32.60 50.66 -24.58
N PRO A 46 -31.85 51.33 -23.67
CA PRO A 46 -30.89 52.36 -24.10
C PRO A 46 -29.60 52.56 -23.24
N ALA A 47 -28.51 52.90 -23.96
CA ALA A 47 -27.46 53.93 -23.75
C ALA A 47 -26.76 54.20 -22.38
N TYR A 48 -25.43 53.94 -22.35
CA TYR A 48 -24.23 54.80 -22.09
C TYR A 48 -24.22 55.90 -21.00
N PRO A 49 -23.07 56.16 -20.31
CA PRO A 49 -21.93 56.86 -20.96
C PRO A 49 -20.50 56.38 -20.64
N GLU A 50 -19.64 56.56 -21.64
CA GLU A 50 -18.17 56.54 -21.59
C GLU A 50 -17.59 57.79 -20.91
N ARG A 51 -16.40 57.64 -20.32
CA ARG A 51 -15.39 58.70 -20.32
C ARG A 51 -14.07 58.20 -20.91
N HIS A 52 -13.68 58.87 -21.99
CA HIS A 52 -12.39 58.81 -22.66
C HIS A 52 -11.26 59.43 -21.83
N ALA A 53 -10.05 58.89 -21.99
CA ALA A 53 -8.85 59.69 -22.25
C ALA A 53 -7.91 58.90 -23.17
N ARG A 54 -7.72 59.41 -24.40
CA ARG A 54 -6.71 58.99 -25.39
C ARG A 54 -5.47 59.86 -25.22
N ILE A 55 -4.28 59.28 -25.40
CA ILE A 55 -3.18 59.93 -26.12
C ILE A 55 -2.63 58.93 -27.15
N ARG A 56 -2.46 59.40 -28.39
CA ARG A 56 -1.95 58.70 -29.59
C ARG A 56 -0.49 59.10 -29.88
N GLY A 57 0.19 58.27 -30.66
CA GLY A 57 1.32 58.62 -31.56
C GLY A 57 2.45 57.59 -31.48
N SER A 58 2.52 56.54 -32.32
CA SER A 58 2.85 56.43 -33.77
C SER A 58 4.35 56.30 -34.08
N ALA A 59 4.70 55.18 -34.74
CA ALA A 59 5.88 54.89 -35.60
C ALA A 59 7.27 54.89 -34.89
N THR A 60 8.26 54.05 -35.20
CA THR A 60 8.68 53.36 -36.44
C THR A 60 9.63 52.21 -36.09
N VAL A 61 9.70 51.22 -36.99
CA VAL A 61 10.72 50.17 -37.14
C VAL A 61 12.15 50.69 -36.97
N GLN A 62 12.94 50.06 -36.08
CA GLN A 62 14.36 49.65 -36.27
C GLN A 62 15.00 49.16 -34.96
N ASN A 63 15.87 48.16 -35.09
CA ASN A 63 16.86 47.65 -34.12
C ASN A 63 16.38 46.74 -32.99
N MET A 64 16.45 45.42 -33.23
CA MET A 64 17.06 44.49 -32.28
C MET A 64 17.48 43.18 -32.97
N GLU A 65 18.51 43.28 -33.82
CA GLU A 65 19.41 42.17 -34.10
C GLU A 65 20.80 42.55 -33.58
N ARG A 66 21.31 41.80 -32.60
CA ARG A 66 22.72 41.43 -32.38
C ARG A 66 22.94 41.06 -30.91
N LYS A 67 23.16 39.76 -30.67
CA LYS A 67 24.40 39.21 -30.09
C LYS A 67 24.15 37.81 -29.53
N TRP A 68 24.04 36.81 -30.41
CA TRP A 68 24.36 35.43 -30.04
C TRP A 68 25.08 34.77 -31.22
N ARG A 69 26.18 34.08 -30.90
CA ARG A 69 27.07 33.23 -31.73
C ARG A 69 28.33 33.90 -32.30
N LEU A 70 29.48 33.47 -31.77
CA LEU A 70 30.64 33.07 -32.57
C LEU A 70 31.26 31.77 -31.97
N PHE A 71 31.45 30.81 -32.87
CA PHE A 71 32.29 29.58 -32.83
C PHE A 71 33.79 29.96 -32.70
N SER A 72 34.82 29.14 -32.42
CA SER A 72 35.10 27.73 -32.03
C SER A 72 36.63 27.62 -31.71
N PRO A 73 37.41 26.51 -31.84
CA PRO A 73 38.30 26.01 -30.78
C PRO A 73 39.83 26.01 -31.07
N ALA A 74 40.58 25.52 -30.07
CA ALA A 74 41.95 24.95 -30.10
C ALA A 74 43.17 25.88 -30.10
N GLU A 75 44.04 25.74 -29.09
CA GLU A 75 45.47 25.42 -29.25
C GLU A 75 46.16 25.07 -27.92
N LYS A 76 47.28 24.35 -28.03
CA LYS A 76 47.97 23.52 -27.02
C LYS A 76 49.07 24.26 -26.24
N ASN A 77 49.49 23.60 -25.15
CA ASN A 77 50.82 23.58 -24.50
C ASN A 77 51.11 24.57 -23.35
N GLY A 78 51.63 24.02 -22.24
CA GLY A 78 52.60 24.75 -21.39
C GLY A 78 52.50 24.62 -19.86
N VAL A 79 52.76 23.43 -19.30
CA VAL A 79 53.69 23.18 -18.17
C VAL A 79 53.88 24.29 -17.09
N ARG A 80 53.49 24.06 -15.81
CA ARG A 80 54.41 23.78 -14.66
C ARG A 80 53.72 23.78 -13.27
N LYS A 81 54.25 22.90 -12.41
CA LYS A 81 54.02 22.69 -10.97
C LYS A 81 54.62 23.80 -10.08
N ARG A 82 54.03 24.01 -8.88
CA ARG A 82 54.60 24.28 -7.50
C ARG A 82 53.56 25.14 -6.74
N ARG A 83 52.93 24.80 -5.59
CA ARG A 83 53.28 24.29 -4.24
C ARG A 83 53.93 25.34 -3.30
N PHE A 84 53.28 25.56 -2.14
CA PHE A 84 53.67 26.24 -0.86
C PHE A 84 53.74 27.78 -0.86
N ALA A 85 53.46 28.58 0.19
CA ALA A 85 53.15 28.38 1.63
C ALA A 85 52.85 29.75 2.34
N TYR A 86 52.02 29.71 3.40
CA TYR A 86 52.14 30.37 4.74
C TYR A 86 51.97 31.88 5.08
N PHE A 87 51.52 32.05 6.35
CA PHE A 87 51.51 33.17 7.34
C PHE A 87 50.35 34.20 7.31
N ALA A 88 49.98 34.86 8.43
CA ALA A 88 49.45 34.50 9.76
C ALA A 88 49.25 35.81 10.57
N ALA A 89 48.14 35.92 11.31
CA ALA A 89 47.90 36.73 12.54
C ALA A 89 47.98 38.29 12.48
N PRO A 90 47.43 39.07 13.45
CA PRO A 90 47.62 38.95 14.91
C PRO A 90 46.35 39.02 15.81
N ALA A 91 46.57 38.76 17.12
CA ALA A 91 45.63 38.55 18.23
C ALA A 91 45.52 39.76 19.21
N SER A 92 44.57 39.72 20.18
CA SER A 92 44.75 39.87 21.66
C SER A 92 43.38 40.01 22.42
N PRO A 93 43.27 40.06 23.79
CA PRO A 93 42.68 38.99 24.62
C PRO A 93 41.70 39.45 25.75
N GLN A 94 41.07 38.53 26.52
CA GLN A 94 40.97 38.55 28.02
C GLN A 94 39.97 37.54 28.65
N CYS A 95 40.43 36.99 29.80
CA CYS A 95 39.75 36.44 31.00
C CYS A 95 39.31 34.96 31.14
N GLU A 96 39.99 34.34 32.11
CA GLU A 96 39.85 33.08 32.88
C GLU A 96 38.50 33.01 33.68
N THR A 97 37.97 31.95 34.32
CA THR A 97 38.54 30.81 35.08
C THR A 97 37.40 29.83 35.54
N ILE A 98 37.76 28.61 36.01
CA ILE A 98 37.03 27.65 36.93
C ILE A 98 36.00 26.69 36.29
N SER A 99 35.88 25.38 36.58
CA SER A 99 36.75 24.27 37.03
C SER A 99 35.85 23.00 37.17
N ARG A 100 36.36 21.85 36.70
CA ARG A 100 36.17 20.45 37.19
C ARG A 100 34.77 19.80 37.22
N ARG A 101 34.60 18.71 36.44
CA ARG A 101 34.10 17.39 36.89
C ARG A 101 34.60 16.26 35.96
N ALA A 102 34.82 15.09 36.54
CA ALA A 102 35.67 13.97 36.07
C ALA A 102 35.09 13.09 34.93
N PRO A 103 35.91 12.29 34.22
CA PRO A 103 35.45 11.36 33.19
C PRO A 103 35.20 9.93 33.74
N LEU A 104 34.08 9.34 33.33
CA LEU A 104 33.77 7.91 33.49
C LEU A 104 34.50 7.07 32.43
N LYS A 105 35.14 5.98 32.88
CA LYS A 105 35.94 5.04 32.08
C LYS A 105 35.04 4.07 31.31
N TYR A 106 35.26 3.92 29.99
CA TYR A 106 34.83 2.75 29.21
C TYR A 106 36.06 1.98 28.70
N PRO A 107 36.04 0.63 28.67
CA PRO A 107 37.21 -0.16 28.31
C PRO A 107 37.40 -0.27 26.78
N VAL A 108 38.67 -0.21 26.40
CA VAL A 108 39.23 -0.25 25.05
C VAL A 108 39.22 -1.66 24.49
N ARG A 109 38.45 -1.93 23.42
CA ARG A 109 38.70 -3.02 22.45
C ARG A 109 38.30 -2.60 21.03
N PHE A 110 38.94 -1.57 20.49
CA PHE A 110 38.79 -1.21 19.06
C PHE A 110 40.10 -0.80 18.36
N ALA A 111 41.25 -0.93 19.02
CA ALA A 111 42.54 -0.47 18.47
C ALA A 111 43.38 -1.57 17.78
N SER A 112 42.87 -2.79 17.62
CA SER A 112 43.58 -3.90 16.95
C SER A 112 42.98 -4.32 15.60
N PHE A 113 41.83 -3.76 15.18
CA PHE A 113 41.17 -4.14 13.93
C PHE A 113 41.56 -3.23 12.74
N CYS A 114 41.88 -1.95 13.01
CA CYS A 114 42.15 -0.98 11.94
C CYS A 114 43.61 -0.95 11.43
N ARG A 115 44.45 -1.94 11.77
CA ARG A 115 45.85 -2.01 11.29
C ARG A 115 46.12 -3.09 10.23
N GLU A 116 45.12 -3.89 9.85
CA GLU A 116 45.29 -5.00 8.90
C GLU A 116 44.57 -4.80 7.54
N LEU A 117 43.77 -3.73 7.40
CA LEU A 117 43.03 -3.42 6.16
C LEU A 117 43.71 -2.39 5.24
N ALA A 118 44.86 -1.83 5.63
CA ALA A 118 45.51 -0.73 4.90
C ALA A 118 46.70 -1.14 4.00
N PHE A 119 46.87 -2.43 3.65
CA PHE A 119 48.04 -2.87 2.85
C PHE A 119 47.77 -3.70 1.59
N ARG A 120 46.56 -3.72 1.03
CA ARG A 120 46.31 -4.46 -0.24
C ARG A 120 45.33 -3.80 -1.21
N PHE A 121 45.46 -2.51 -1.46
CA PHE A 121 44.84 -1.88 -2.63
C PHE A 121 45.75 -0.80 -3.23
N ASP A 122 46.81 -1.26 -3.90
CA ASP A 122 47.31 -0.56 -5.07
C ASP A 122 48.05 -1.55 -5.99
N ARG A 123 47.86 -1.35 -7.31
CA ARG A 123 48.46 -2.03 -8.47
C ARG A 123 47.62 -3.06 -9.23
N THR A 124 47.34 -2.61 -10.46
CA THR A 124 47.24 -3.32 -11.75
C THR A 124 45.85 -3.69 -12.27
N TRP A 125 45.30 -2.74 -13.03
CA TRP A 125 44.52 -2.99 -14.22
C TRP A 125 45.47 -3.20 -15.41
N SER A 126 45.43 -4.36 -16.09
CA SER A 126 45.53 -4.47 -17.56
C SER A 126 45.38 -5.92 -18.07
N ARG A 127 44.58 -6.07 -19.14
CA ARG A 127 44.55 -7.13 -20.18
C ARG A 127 43.95 -8.53 -19.89
N THR A 128 42.77 -8.72 -20.52
CA THR A 128 42.25 -9.88 -21.30
C THR A 128 42.47 -11.34 -20.84
N ALA A 129 41.34 -12.07 -20.70
CA ALA A 129 40.99 -13.36 -21.33
C ALA A 129 40.34 -14.40 -20.40
N HIS A 130 39.33 -15.07 -20.97
CA HIS A 130 38.53 -16.23 -20.58
C HIS A 130 38.87 -17.13 -19.36
N HIS A 131 37.75 -17.55 -18.73
CA HIS A 131 37.43 -18.86 -18.13
C HIS A 131 37.51 -19.10 -16.61
N ARG A 132 36.36 -19.63 -16.13
CA ARG A 132 36.08 -20.61 -15.05
C ARG A 132 35.81 -20.08 -13.64
N ALA A 133 34.56 -20.28 -13.21
CA ALA A 133 34.11 -20.26 -11.82
C ALA A 133 34.64 -21.48 -11.03
N PRO A 134 34.95 -21.35 -9.74
CA PRO A 134 35.39 -22.46 -8.90
C PRO A 134 34.21 -23.26 -8.32
N ALA A 135 34.52 -24.53 -8.04
CA ALA A 135 33.61 -25.63 -7.75
C ALA A 135 32.93 -25.57 -6.38
N SER A 136 31.70 -26.10 -6.33
CA SER A 136 30.92 -26.36 -5.12
C SER A 136 31.05 -27.81 -4.62
N ASP A 137 30.88 -27.95 -3.31
CA ASP A 137 31.04 -29.07 -2.38
C ASP A 137 30.35 -30.41 -2.77
N PRO A 138 30.99 -31.60 -2.61
CA PRO A 138 30.44 -32.91 -2.97
C PRO A 138 29.28 -33.47 -2.11
N ALA A 139 28.87 -32.84 -1.01
CA ALA A 139 27.88 -33.43 -0.09
C ALA A 139 26.40 -33.39 -0.57
N GLN A 140 26.05 -32.59 -1.58
CA GLN A 140 24.66 -32.44 -2.05
C GLN A 140 24.23 -33.44 -3.15
N ARG A 141 25.10 -34.35 -3.57
CA ARG A 141 24.85 -35.23 -4.73
C ARG A 141 24.12 -36.54 -4.42
N ARG A 142 23.77 -36.83 -3.15
CA ARG A 142 23.15 -38.11 -2.74
C ARG A 142 21.65 -38.09 -2.45
N VAL A 143 20.96 -36.95 -2.50
CA VAL A 143 19.49 -36.90 -2.27
C VAL A 143 18.68 -36.77 -3.57
N ARG A 144 19.29 -36.36 -4.70
CA ARG A 144 18.58 -36.16 -5.98
C ARG A 144 18.47 -37.39 -6.90
N LYS A 145 18.89 -38.59 -6.47
CA LYS A 145 18.86 -39.80 -7.31
C LYS A 145 17.89 -40.91 -6.85
N ARG A 146 16.94 -40.61 -5.95
CA ARG A 146 15.93 -41.59 -5.48
C ARG A 146 14.46 -41.24 -5.77
N MET A 147 14.19 -40.24 -6.60
CA MET A 147 12.81 -39.85 -6.99
C MET A 147 12.53 -39.88 -8.50
N ARG A 148 13.34 -40.60 -9.30
CA ARG A 148 13.12 -40.73 -10.76
C ARG A 148 12.74 -42.11 -11.27
N ASP A 149 12.69 -43.13 -10.41
CA ASP A 149 12.31 -44.49 -10.81
C ASP A 149 11.13 -45.00 -9.97
N ALA A 150 9.94 -44.44 -10.19
CA ALA A 150 8.67 -45.01 -9.73
C ALA A 150 7.48 -44.40 -10.50
N SER A 151 7.37 -44.68 -11.79
CA SER A 151 6.09 -44.60 -12.52
C SER A 151 6.22 -45.25 -13.90
N SER A 152 6.13 -46.59 -13.92
CA SER A 152 5.74 -47.34 -15.12
C SER A 152 4.92 -48.54 -14.66
N VAL A 153 3.99 -49.00 -15.52
CA VAL A 153 3.03 -50.12 -15.36
C VAL A 153 1.71 -49.69 -14.67
N ALA A 154 0.49 -49.91 -15.17
CA ALA A 154 -0.04 -50.62 -16.35
C ALA A 154 -1.38 -50.03 -16.81
N VAL A 155 -1.65 -50.21 -18.09
CA VAL A 155 -2.92 -49.98 -18.80
C VAL A 155 -3.89 -51.12 -18.51
N HIS A 156 -5.11 -50.82 -18.09
CA HIS A 156 -6.25 -51.73 -18.22
C HIS A 156 -7.46 -51.05 -18.88
N ARG A 157 -7.89 -51.66 -19.98
CA ARG A 157 -9.12 -51.41 -20.73
C ARG A 157 -10.30 -52.03 -19.99
N HIS A 158 -11.40 -51.28 -19.89
CA HIS A 158 -12.82 -51.67 -20.04
C HIS A 158 -13.64 -50.43 -19.64
N GLY A 159 -14.76 -50.03 -20.24
CA GLY A 159 -15.57 -50.53 -21.33
C GLY A 159 -16.59 -49.43 -21.66
N ARG A 160 -17.04 -49.39 -22.91
CA ARG A 160 -18.09 -48.48 -23.38
C ARG A 160 -19.38 -48.67 -22.59
N VAL A 161 -20.00 -47.57 -22.17
CA VAL A 161 -21.47 -47.45 -22.07
C VAL A 161 -21.88 -46.11 -22.66
N SER A 162 -22.68 -46.18 -23.73
CA SER A 162 -23.43 -45.07 -24.32
C SER A 162 -24.79 -44.92 -23.65
N LEU A 163 -25.43 -43.76 -23.88
CA LEU A 163 -26.81 -43.31 -23.56
C LEU A 163 -26.79 -42.23 -22.47
N GLY A 164 -27.44 -41.07 -22.61
CA GLY A 164 -28.34 -40.59 -23.65
C GLY A 164 -28.58 -39.10 -23.47
N ALA A 165 -29.01 -38.47 -24.56
CA ALA A 165 -29.44 -37.08 -24.60
C ALA A 165 -30.60 -36.82 -23.62
N CYS A 166 -30.58 -35.69 -22.92
CA CYS A 166 -31.81 -35.11 -22.41
C CYS A 166 -31.82 -33.58 -22.53
N SER A 167 -33.00 -33.13 -22.86
CA SER A 167 -33.41 -31.90 -23.51
C SER A 167 -33.28 -30.63 -22.68
N ARG A 168 -32.95 -29.54 -23.40
CA ARG A 168 -33.30 -28.15 -23.11
C ARG A 168 -34.70 -28.02 -22.49
N ARG A 169 -34.82 -27.28 -21.39
CA ARG A 169 -36.02 -26.52 -21.04
C ARG A 169 -35.66 -25.08 -20.72
N ARG A 170 -36.19 -24.18 -21.54
CA ARG A 170 -36.30 -22.74 -21.31
C ARG A 170 -37.46 -22.50 -20.33
N SER A 171 -37.26 -21.59 -19.39
CA SER A 171 -38.35 -20.83 -18.76
C SER A 171 -37.90 -19.38 -18.62
N GLY A 172 -38.66 -18.45 -19.22
CA GLY A 172 -38.64 -17.01 -18.88
C GLY A 172 -39.30 -16.79 -17.51
N ARG A 173 -39.35 -15.60 -16.90
CA ARG A 173 -39.31 -14.21 -17.41
C ARG A 173 -39.26 -13.27 -16.19
N ALA A 174 -38.85 -12.02 -16.43
CA ALA A 174 -39.08 -10.80 -15.61
C ALA A 174 -38.27 -10.67 -14.30
N GLY A 175 -37.71 -9.52 -13.91
CA GLY A 175 -37.75 -8.16 -14.43
C GLY A 175 -37.42 -7.22 -13.26
N ALA A 176 -36.19 -6.73 -13.18
CA ALA A 176 -35.78 -5.72 -12.19
C ALA A 176 -34.93 -4.65 -12.89
N ARG A 177 -35.27 -3.39 -12.62
CA ARG A 177 -34.78 -2.18 -13.30
C ARG A 177 -33.37 -1.85 -12.79
N GLY A 178 -32.58 -1.27 -13.69
CA GLY A 178 -31.12 -1.23 -13.63
C GLY A 178 -30.52 -0.39 -12.50
N ALA A 179 -29.49 -0.97 -11.90
CA ALA A 179 -28.37 -0.23 -11.33
C ALA A 179 -27.36 0.05 -12.47
N PRO A 180 -26.61 1.17 -12.45
CA PRO A 180 -25.62 1.46 -13.48
C PRO A 180 -24.48 0.43 -13.43
N ASP A 181 -24.18 -0.19 -14.58
CA ASP A 181 -23.04 -1.09 -14.78
C ASP A 181 -21.73 -0.38 -14.41
N PRO A 182 -20.90 -0.92 -13.49
CA PRO A 182 -19.54 -0.45 -13.32
C PRO A 182 -18.72 -1.01 -14.49
N LEU A 183 -18.52 -0.15 -15.50
CA LEU A 183 -17.83 -0.33 -16.78
C LEU A 183 -18.65 -1.04 -17.85
N PRO A 184 -18.93 -0.38 -19.00
CA PRO A 184 -19.23 -1.16 -20.20
C PRO A 184 -18.01 -2.05 -20.47
N SER A 185 -18.25 -3.30 -20.83
CA SER A 185 -17.25 -4.18 -21.40
C SER A 185 -16.58 -3.47 -22.59
N LEU A 186 -15.47 -2.76 -22.34
CA LEU A 186 -14.61 -2.19 -23.37
C LEU A 186 -13.86 -3.28 -24.16
N PHE A 187 -14.08 -4.55 -23.80
CA PHE A 187 -13.69 -5.74 -24.54
C PHE A 187 -14.60 -5.95 -25.75
N VAL A 188 -14.47 -5.08 -26.76
CA VAL A 188 -15.09 -5.33 -28.06
C VAL A 188 -14.33 -6.46 -28.74
N ASN A 189 -14.98 -7.62 -28.78
CA ASN A 189 -14.56 -8.78 -29.56
C ASN A 189 -14.79 -8.48 -31.06
N ARG A 190 -13.94 -7.64 -31.67
CA ARG A 190 -13.91 -7.49 -33.14
C ARG A 190 -13.20 -8.70 -33.73
N ARG A 191 -13.96 -9.76 -33.98
CA ARG A 191 -13.57 -10.78 -34.96
C ARG A 191 -13.64 -10.15 -36.35
N GLN A 192 -12.52 -9.63 -36.82
CA GLN A 192 -12.32 -9.26 -38.22
C GLN A 192 -11.50 -10.37 -38.90
N GLY A 193 -12.13 -11.05 -39.86
CA GLY A 193 -11.53 -11.75 -41.00
C GLY A 193 -10.51 -12.85 -40.70
N ASP A 194 -10.92 -14.10 -40.93
CA ASP A 194 -10.04 -15.28 -41.00
C ASP A 194 -9.02 -15.15 -42.16
N ALA A 195 -7.92 -14.43 -41.94
CA ALA A 195 -6.65 -14.78 -42.53
C ALA A 195 -6.02 -15.82 -41.62
N VAL A 196 -5.63 -16.98 -42.15
CA VAL A 196 -4.87 -18.00 -41.43
C VAL A 196 -3.50 -17.39 -41.08
N MET A 197 -3.45 -16.68 -39.95
CA MET A 197 -2.23 -16.11 -39.40
C MET A 197 -1.48 -17.26 -38.73
N THR A 198 -0.39 -17.69 -39.36
CA THR A 198 0.56 -18.64 -38.75
C THR A 198 1.03 -18.09 -37.41
N ALA A 199 0.84 -18.87 -36.34
CA ALA A 199 1.34 -18.54 -35.01
C ALA A 199 2.84 -18.20 -35.10
N LEU A 200 3.27 -17.15 -34.39
CA LEU A 200 4.68 -16.82 -34.30
C LEU A 200 5.46 -18.01 -33.74
N ASP A 201 6.66 -18.23 -34.24
CA ASP A 201 7.50 -19.25 -33.66
C ASP A 201 7.81 -18.88 -32.19
N PRO A 202 7.94 -19.87 -31.29
CA PRO A 202 8.13 -19.60 -29.86
C PRO A 202 9.39 -18.79 -29.54
N ILE A 203 10.43 -18.85 -30.39
CA ILE A 203 11.68 -18.12 -30.15
C ILE A 203 11.43 -16.63 -30.41
N THR A 204 10.85 -16.28 -31.55
CA THR A 204 10.51 -14.88 -31.86
C THR A 204 9.55 -14.28 -30.84
N LEU A 205 8.53 -15.04 -30.43
CA LEU A 205 7.58 -14.59 -29.40
C LEU A 205 8.29 -14.26 -28.07
N GLU A 206 9.16 -15.15 -27.61
CA GLU A 206 9.92 -14.94 -26.37
C GLU A 206 10.93 -13.78 -26.48
N VAL A 207 11.57 -13.61 -27.64
CA VAL A 207 12.45 -12.46 -27.89
C VAL A 207 11.66 -11.14 -27.81
N LEU A 208 10.50 -11.06 -28.45
CA LEU A 208 9.66 -9.86 -28.42
C LEU A 208 9.07 -9.58 -27.04
N ARG A 209 8.61 -10.62 -26.32
CA ARG A 209 8.16 -10.51 -24.93
C ARG A 209 9.23 -9.89 -24.03
N ASN A 210 10.46 -10.42 -24.11
CA ASN A 210 11.58 -9.88 -23.34
C ASN A 210 12.00 -8.48 -23.82
N ALA A 211 11.87 -8.18 -25.12
CA ALA A 211 12.14 -6.84 -25.64
C ALA A 211 11.17 -5.80 -25.08
N PHE A 212 9.87 -6.06 -25.04
CA PHE A 212 8.89 -5.14 -24.44
C PHE A 212 9.13 -4.92 -22.94
N ILE A 213 9.45 -5.98 -22.19
CA ILE A 213 9.84 -5.87 -20.77
C ILE A 213 11.12 -5.05 -20.63
N SER A 214 12.10 -5.26 -21.49
CA SER A 214 13.36 -4.51 -21.49
C SER A 214 13.12 -3.02 -21.76
N ILE A 215 12.18 -2.67 -22.65
CA ILE A 215 11.79 -1.28 -22.89
C ILE A 215 11.26 -0.66 -21.59
N ALA A 216 10.31 -1.32 -20.92
CA ALA A 216 9.77 -0.83 -19.65
C ALA A 216 10.86 -0.66 -18.58
N ARG A 217 11.79 -1.61 -18.46
CA ARG A 217 12.93 -1.48 -17.51
C ARG A 217 13.89 -0.36 -17.87
N GLU A 218 14.09 -0.07 -19.15
CA GLU A 218 14.89 1.08 -19.58
C GLU A 218 14.21 2.42 -19.27
N MET A 219 12.88 2.49 -19.42
CA MET A 219 12.08 3.62 -18.94
C MET A 219 12.29 3.83 -17.44
N LYS A 220 12.17 2.76 -16.63
CA LYS A 220 12.40 2.80 -15.17
C LYS A 220 13.77 3.37 -14.84
N THR A 221 14.82 2.81 -15.45
CA THR A 221 16.21 3.23 -15.24
C THR A 221 16.41 4.71 -15.55
N THR A 222 15.72 5.22 -16.57
CA THR A 222 15.79 6.63 -16.96
C THR A 222 15.20 7.53 -15.90
N ILE A 223 14.02 7.20 -15.36
CA ILE A 223 13.41 7.96 -14.28
C ILE A 223 14.34 7.99 -13.05
N VAL A 224 14.84 6.85 -12.60
CA VAL A 224 15.77 6.78 -11.44
C VAL A 224 16.98 7.71 -11.62
N LYS A 225 17.55 7.77 -12.83
CA LYS A 225 18.77 8.56 -13.09
C LYS A 225 18.52 10.05 -13.31
N THR A 226 17.28 10.47 -13.56
CA THR A 226 16.97 11.83 -14.03
C THR A 226 15.91 12.57 -13.22
N ALA A 227 15.17 11.87 -12.37
CA ALA A 227 14.23 12.47 -11.43
C ALA A 227 14.97 13.37 -10.42
N TYR A 228 14.27 14.39 -9.95
CA TYR A 228 14.82 15.39 -9.03
C TYR A 228 14.39 15.13 -7.60
N SER A 229 13.19 14.58 -7.39
CA SER A 229 12.71 14.25 -6.05
C SER A 229 13.28 12.94 -5.56
N SER A 230 13.68 12.91 -4.29
CA SER A 230 14.18 11.71 -3.63
C SER A 230 13.12 10.62 -3.47
N THR A 231 11.83 10.99 -3.38
CA THR A 231 10.71 10.02 -3.45
C THR A 231 10.73 9.18 -4.73
N VAL A 232 11.02 9.80 -5.88
CA VAL A 232 11.05 9.09 -7.17
C VAL A 232 12.41 8.47 -7.43
N GLN A 233 13.50 9.19 -7.15
CA GLN A 233 14.86 8.74 -7.45
C GLN A 233 15.35 7.64 -6.50
N GLU A 234 15.22 7.86 -5.19
CA GLU A 234 15.81 7.02 -4.14
C GLU A 234 14.82 5.93 -3.72
N ALA A 235 13.63 6.36 -3.29
CA ALA A 235 12.59 5.47 -2.77
C ALA A 235 11.82 4.71 -3.88
N GLN A 236 11.98 5.14 -5.13
CA GLN A 236 11.40 4.53 -6.33
C GLN A 236 9.87 4.38 -6.28
N ASP A 237 9.19 5.35 -5.68
CA ASP A 237 7.73 5.42 -5.64
C ASP A 237 7.15 5.91 -6.97
N PHE A 238 7.30 5.06 -7.98
CA PHE A 238 6.77 5.27 -9.32
C PHE A 238 6.61 3.93 -10.03
N SER A 239 5.98 3.95 -11.19
CA SER A 239 5.81 2.77 -12.04
C SER A 239 5.77 3.15 -13.51
N VAL A 240 6.17 2.21 -14.34
CA VAL A 240 6.21 2.38 -15.80
C VAL A 240 5.62 1.17 -16.48
N ALA A 241 4.89 1.42 -17.55
CA ALA A 241 4.21 0.41 -18.32
C ALA A 241 4.19 0.77 -19.80
N LEU A 242 4.05 -0.25 -20.64
CA LEU A 242 3.87 -0.13 -22.07
C LEU A 242 2.50 -0.70 -22.43
N PHE A 243 1.65 0.17 -22.99
CA PHE A 243 0.34 -0.20 -23.50
C PHE A 243 0.34 -0.29 -25.02
N CYS A 244 -0.54 -1.14 -25.56
CA CYS A 244 -0.92 -1.14 -26.96
C CYS A 244 -2.46 -1.05 -27.03
N GLY A 245 -2.97 0.11 -27.46
CA GLY A 245 -4.36 0.47 -27.22
C GLY A 245 -4.67 0.46 -25.71
N PRO A 246 -5.77 -0.17 -25.26
CA PRO A 246 -6.13 -0.24 -23.84
C PRO A 246 -5.38 -1.33 -23.06
N GLU A 247 -4.67 -2.24 -23.74
CA GLU A 247 -4.06 -3.41 -23.11
C GLU A 247 -2.62 -3.12 -22.66
N MET A 248 -2.31 -3.42 -21.41
CA MET A 248 -0.95 -3.38 -20.87
C MET A 248 -0.18 -4.58 -21.41
N VAL A 249 0.86 -4.35 -22.20
CA VAL A 249 1.67 -5.41 -22.82
C VAL A 249 2.84 -5.80 -21.93
N ALA A 250 3.47 -4.81 -21.31
CA ALA A 250 4.60 -5.01 -20.40
C ALA A 250 4.62 -3.94 -19.31
N GLN A 251 5.22 -4.30 -18.19
CA GLN A 251 5.44 -3.42 -17.04
C GLN A 251 6.84 -3.68 -16.49
N ALA A 252 7.51 -2.65 -15.96
CA ALA A 252 8.68 -2.86 -15.13
C ALA A 252 8.26 -3.12 -13.67
N GLU A 253 9.15 -3.72 -12.90
CA GLU A 253 8.97 -3.87 -11.47
C GLU A 253 8.80 -2.49 -10.81
N GLY A 254 7.91 -2.36 -9.83
CA GLY A 254 7.60 -1.10 -9.17
C GLY A 254 6.52 -1.27 -8.11
N VAL A 255 5.78 -0.20 -7.83
CA VAL A 255 4.68 -0.22 -6.86
C VAL A 255 3.58 -1.17 -7.33
N ALA A 256 3.36 -2.26 -6.59
CA ALA A 256 2.40 -3.30 -6.94
C ALA A 256 0.96 -2.76 -6.94
N ALA A 257 0.67 -1.81 -6.05
CA ALA A 257 -0.63 -1.17 -5.88
C ALA A 257 -1.14 -0.39 -7.11
N HIS A 258 -0.27 -0.10 -8.09
CA HIS A 258 -0.68 0.54 -9.33
C HIS A 258 -1.27 -0.42 -10.39
N LEU A 259 -1.18 -1.73 -10.16
CA LEU A 259 -1.34 -2.77 -11.20
C LEU A 259 -2.64 -2.68 -12.02
N ALA A 260 -3.79 -2.51 -11.37
CA ALA A 260 -5.08 -2.38 -12.05
C ALA A 260 -5.44 -0.92 -12.37
N ALA A 261 -4.78 0.07 -11.76
CA ALA A 261 -5.07 1.47 -12.04
C ALA A 261 -4.69 1.86 -13.47
N PHE A 262 -3.64 1.28 -14.05
CA PHE A 262 -3.15 1.70 -15.36
C PHE A 262 -4.14 1.51 -16.52
N PRO A 263 -4.77 0.32 -16.73
CA PRO A 263 -5.73 0.16 -17.82
C PRO A 263 -6.92 1.13 -17.72
N TYR A 264 -7.37 1.49 -16.51
CA TYR A 264 -8.43 2.48 -16.32
C TYR A 264 -7.98 3.88 -16.71
N ARG A 265 -6.80 4.30 -16.24
CA ARG A 265 -6.19 5.60 -16.60
C ARG A 265 -6.03 5.72 -18.11
N VAL A 266 -5.47 4.69 -18.76
CA VAL A 266 -5.32 4.64 -20.22
C VAL A 266 -6.67 4.68 -20.92
N GLY A 267 -7.65 3.91 -20.43
CA GLY A 267 -9.03 3.92 -20.94
C GLY A 267 -9.66 5.32 -20.92
N LYS A 268 -9.44 6.10 -19.85
CA LYS A 268 -9.94 7.48 -19.73
C LYS A 268 -9.26 8.46 -20.68
N VAL A 269 -7.97 8.28 -20.95
CA VAL A 269 -7.27 9.04 -21.99
C VAL A 269 -7.83 8.72 -23.38
N LEU A 270 -8.01 7.44 -23.68
CA LEU A 270 -8.58 6.98 -24.96
C LEU A 270 -10.03 7.44 -25.15
N GLU A 271 -10.85 7.39 -24.09
CA GLU A 271 -12.23 7.90 -24.09
C GLU A 271 -12.27 9.40 -24.39
N ARG A 272 -11.37 10.18 -23.78
CA ARG A 272 -11.36 11.63 -23.90
C ARG A 272 -10.83 12.12 -25.25
N PHE A 273 -9.72 11.56 -25.71
CA PHE A 273 -9.02 12.08 -26.90
C PHE A 273 -9.29 11.27 -28.15
N GLY A 274 -9.52 9.95 -28.06
CA GLY A 274 -9.77 9.08 -29.20
C GLY A 274 -8.74 9.28 -30.32
N ASP A 275 -9.22 9.63 -31.51
CA ASP A 275 -8.40 9.90 -32.69
C ASP A 275 -7.64 11.23 -32.64
N ASP A 276 -7.93 12.11 -31.67
CA ASP A 276 -7.17 13.33 -31.42
C ASP A 276 -5.86 13.10 -30.64
N LEU A 277 -5.44 11.84 -30.46
CA LEU A 277 -4.17 11.50 -29.84
C LEU A 277 -3.08 11.33 -30.91
N HIS A 278 -2.14 12.29 -31.00
CA HIS A 278 -1.12 12.39 -32.05
C HIS A 278 0.30 12.25 -31.50
N GLU A 279 1.23 11.73 -32.31
CA GLU A 279 2.65 11.74 -31.93
C GLU A 279 3.13 13.15 -31.57
N GLY A 280 3.95 13.23 -30.53
CA GLY A 280 4.39 14.50 -29.94
C GLY A 280 3.43 15.05 -28.87
N ASP A 281 2.25 14.46 -28.68
CA ASP A 281 1.40 14.76 -27.53
C ASP A 281 2.01 14.20 -26.23
N VAL A 282 1.79 14.91 -25.13
CA VAL A 282 2.11 14.43 -23.77
C VAL A 282 0.89 14.71 -22.91
N VAL A 283 0.29 13.65 -22.36
CA VAL A 283 -0.89 13.75 -21.50
C VAL A 283 -0.45 13.69 -20.03
N LEU A 284 -0.92 14.62 -19.21
CA LEU A 284 -0.65 14.74 -17.77
C LEU A 284 -1.96 14.67 -16.98
N PHE A 285 -2.02 13.88 -15.89
CA PHE A 285 -3.20 13.82 -15.01
C PHE A 285 -2.95 13.05 -13.71
N ASN A 286 -3.78 13.29 -12.70
CA ASN A 286 -3.74 12.61 -11.40
C ASN A 286 -5.13 12.34 -10.78
N ASP A 287 -6.22 12.77 -11.43
CA ASP A 287 -7.57 12.69 -10.88
C ASP A 287 -7.95 11.24 -10.48
N PRO A 288 -8.20 10.96 -9.18
CA PRO A 288 -8.58 9.64 -8.68
C PRO A 288 -9.87 9.09 -9.34
N TYR A 289 -10.78 9.98 -9.72
CA TYR A 289 -12.04 9.62 -10.35
C TYR A 289 -11.92 9.42 -11.88
N ALA A 290 -10.78 9.79 -12.46
CA ALA A 290 -10.41 9.48 -13.85
C ALA A 290 -9.55 8.21 -13.95
N GLY A 291 -9.78 7.23 -13.07
CA GLY A 291 -9.01 5.99 -12.99
C GLY A 291 -7.74 6.08 -12.13
N GLY A 292 -7.56 7.19 -11.41
CA GLY A 292 -6.45 7.38 -10.49
C GLY A 292 -6.57 6.62 -9.17
N SER A 293 -5.56 6.81 -8.33
CA SER A 293 -5.42 6.24 -6.98
C SER A 293 -5.71 7.32 -5.94
N HIS A 294 -4.84 8.32 -5.89
CA HIS A 294 -4.95 9.55 -5.10
C HIS A 294 -4.23 10.71 -5.82
N THR A 295 -4.38 11.94 -5.34
CA THR A 295 -3.87 13.14 -6.02
C THR A 295 -2.34 13.20 -6.16
N PRO A 296 -1.49 12.65 -5.27
CA PRO A 296 -0.03 12.67 -5.46
C PRO A 296 0.47 11.83 -6.65
N ASP A 297 -0.31 10.85 -7.12
CA ASP A 297 0.12 9.92 -8.17
C ASP A 297 -0.11 10.50 -9.56
N VAL A 298 0.89 11.20 -10.10
CA VAL A 298 0.79 11.92 -11.37
C VAL A 298 1.28 11.07 -12.54
N THR A 299 0.40 10.90 -13.52
CA THR A 299 0.66 10.16 -14.75
C THR A 299 1.17 11.06 -15.86
N VAL A 300 2.14 10.54 -16.60
CA VAL A 300 2.53 11.02 -17.93
C VAL A 300 2.37 9.88 -18.94
N LEU A 301 1.69 10.17 -20.05
CA LEU A 301 1.44 9.23 -21.15
C LEU A 301 1.73 9.90 -22.49
N THR A 302 2.40 9.19 -23.40
CA THR A 302 2.70 9.69 -24.75
C THR A 302 2.25 8.69 -25.81
N PRO A 303 1.60 9.09 -26.91
CA PRO A 303 1.28 8.19 -28.02
C PRO A 303 2.49 7.97 -28.94
N VAL A 304 2.64 6.73 -29.40
CA VAL A 304 3.64 6.30 -30.38
C VAL A 304 2.95 5.43 -31.42
N ARG A 305 3.05 5.78 -32.70
CA ARG A 305 2.46 4.99 -33.78
C ARG A 305 3.52 4.14 -34.48
N VAL A 306 3.17 2.87 -34.67
CA VAL A 306 4.03 1.86 -35.28
C VAL A 306 3.19 1.06 -36.29
N GLY A 307 3.20 1.49 -37.56
CA GLY A 307 2.18 1.06 -38.51
C GLY A 307 0.79 1.43 -37.99
N ASP A 308 -0.12 0.45 -37.92
CA ASP A 308 -1.48 0.64 -37.37
C ASP A 308 -1.56 0.51 -35.84
N LEU A 309 -0.46 0.16 -35.17
CA LEU A 309 -0.42 0.03 -33.72
C LEU A 309 -0.28 1.39 -33.04
N LEU A 310 -1.08 1.60 -32.00
CA LEU A 310 -0.93 2.72 -31.07
C LEU A 310 -0.34 2.20 -29.76
N PHE A 311 0.95 2.44 -29.56
CA PHE A 311 1.59 2.21 -28.27
C PHE A 311 1.46 3.45 -27.40
N LEU A 312 1.25 3.24 -26.10
CA LEU A 312 1.18 4.31 -25.11
C LEU A 312 2.16 4.01 -23.97
N PRO A 313 3.44 4.39 -24.11
CA PRO A 313 4.35 4.47 -22.98
C PRO A 313 3.73 5.30 -21.85
N PHE A 314 3.72 4.71 -20.67
CA PHE A 314 3.03 5.20 -19.49
C PHE A 314 4.00 5.28 -18.32
N THR A 315 3.93 6.37 -17.58
CA THR A 315 4.59 6.51 -16.28
C THR A 315 3.60 7.07 -15.26
N LEU A 316 3.72 6.64 -14.02
CA LEU A 316 3.04 7.23 -12.87
C LEU A 316 4.10 7.42 -11.80
N ALA A 317 4.25 8.64 -11.29
CA ALA A 317 5.20 8.94 -10.23
C ALA A 317 4.49 9.62 -9.06
N HIS A 318 4.84 9.22 -7.84
CA HIS A 318 4.34 9.85 -6.63
C HIS A 318 5.06 11.17 -6.40
N TRP A 319 4.32 12.28 -6.51
CA TRP A 319 4.82 13.59 -6.16
C TRP A 319 4.64 13.82 -4.67
N SER A 320 5.72 14.08 -3.95
CA SER A 320 5.66 14.32 -2.50
C SER A 320 4.76 15.48 -2.07
N ASP A 321 4.34 16.35 -2.99
CA ASP A 321 3.31 17.34 -2.76
C ASP A 321 2.65 17.81 -4.07
N VAL A 322 1.34 17.94 -4.05
CA VAL A 322 0.50 18.47 -5.15
C VAL A 322 -0.37 19.66 -4.70
N GLY A 323 0.02 20.36 -3.63
CA GLY A 323 -0.66 21.57 -3.18
C GLY A 323 -1.87 21.37 -2.26
N GLY A 324 -2.01 20.20 -1.62
CA GLY A 324 -3.09 19.95 -0.64
C GLY A 324 -2.98 20.81 0.61
N MET A 325 -3.96 20.75 1.51
CA MET A 325 -4.05 21.60 2.71
C MET A 325 -2.84 21.46 3.66
N ALA A 326 -2.18 20.29 3.66
CA ALA A 326 -1.00 19.98 4.43
C ALA A 326 0.19 19.65 3.52
N PRO A 327 1.44 19.91 3.93
CA PRO A 327 2.62 19.38 3.26
C PRO A 327 2.52 17.85 3.12
N GLY A 328 2.78 17.33 1.93
CA GLY A 328 2.52 15.92 1.62
C GLY A 328 1.25 15.71 0.80
N SER A 329 0.31 16.67 0.87
CA SER A 329 -1.02 16.60 0.25
C SER A 329 -1.92 15.44 0.71
N ILE A 330 -1.39 14.55 1.54
CA ILE A 330 -2.07 13.47 2.24
C ILE A 330 -2.25 13.86 3.70
N THR A 331 -3.47 13.78 4.22
CA THR A 331 -3.80 14.28 5.56
C THR A 331 -4.99 13.57 6.19
N GLY A 332 -4.90 13.29 7.49
CA GLY A 332 -5.97 12.65 8.27
C GLY A 332 -7.27 13.46 8.36
N ALA A 333 -7.21 14.78 8.22
CA ALA A 333 -8.37 15.67 8.40
C ALA A 333 -9.11 15.99 7.10
N ALA A 334 -8.68 15.47 5.94
CA ALA A 334 -9.37 15.72 4.69
C ALA A 334 -10.81 15.19 4.75
N ASN A 335 -11.77 16.02 4.36
CA ASN A 335 -13.18 15.66 4.20
C ASN A 335 -13.72 15.98 2.79
N ASP A 336 -12.88 16.55 1.93
CA ASP A 336 -13.16 16.84 0.53
C ASP A 336 -11.87 16.62 -0.28
N ILE A 337 -11.99 16.01 -1.46
CA ILE A 337 -10.87 15.75 -2.36
C ILE A 337 -10.08 17.02 -2.73
N LEU A 338 -10.73 18.19 -2.78
CA LEU A 338 -10.07 19.46 -3.08
C LEU A 338 -9.03 19.85 -2.02
N GLN A 339 -9.15 19.32 -0.80
CA GLN A 339 -8.17 19.53 0.25
C GLN A 339 -6.93 18.66 0.07
N GLU A 340 -6.96 17.66 -0.81
CA GLU A 340 -5.81 16.81 -1.18
C GLU A 340 -4.98 17.42 -2.32
N GLY A 341 -5.32 18.62 -2.78
CA GLY A 341 -4.51 19.40 -3.70
C GLY A 341 -5.04 19.43 -5.13
N LEU A 342 -4.14 19.73 -6.07
CA LEU A 342 -4.49 19.99 -7.46
C LEU A 342 -5.05 18.72 -8.13
N LEU A 343 -6.31 18.78 -8.57
CA LEU A 343 -6.91 17.77 -9.44
C LEU A 343 -6.67 18.13 -10.91
N ILE A 344 -5.87 17.31 -11.58
CA ILE A 344 -5.50 17.43 -12.98
C ILE A 344 -6.30 16.38 -13.75
N PRO A 345 -7.34 16.77 -14.51
CA PRO A 345 -8.00 15.86 -15.42
C PRO A 345 -7.06 15.52 -16.59
N PRO A 346 -7.32 14.45 -17.38
CA PRO A 346 -6.54 14.15 -18.59
C PRO A 346 -6.43 15.39 -19.49
N ILE A 347 -5.23 15.97 -19.58
CA ILE A 347 -4.95 17.19 -20.36
C ILE A 347 -3.62 17.05 -21.12
N LYS A 348 -3.58 17.62 -22.33
CA LYS A 348 -2.35 17.72 -23.13
C LYS A 348 -1.43 18.79 -22.54
N LEU A 349 -0.33 18.34 -21.93
CA LEU A 349 0.80 19.18 -21.55
C LEU A 349 1.63 19.57 -22.79
N TYR A 350 1.78 18.66 -23.75
CA TYR A 350 2.26 18.97 -25.09
C TYR A 350 1.17 18.60 -26.10
N ASP A 351 0.96 19.46 -27.08
CA ASP A 351 0.08 19.23 -28.23
C ASP A 351 0.95 19.27 -29.50
N ARG A 352 1.12 18.11 -30.13
CA ARG A 352 1.95 17.88 -31.32
C ARG A 352 3.35 18.47 -31.17
N GLY A 353 3.99 18.22 -30.03
CA GLY A 353 5.34 18.69 -29.71
C GLY A 353 5.44 20.12 -29.20
N ARG A 354 4.33 20.87 -29.12
CA ARG A 354 4.30 22.23 -28.56
C ARG A 354 3.84 22.21 -27.11
N LEU A 355 4.68 22.71 -26.19
CA LEU A 355 4.34 22.86 -24.78
C LEU A 355 3.13 23.80 -24.59
N ASN A 356 2.15 23.34 -23.83
CA ASN A 356 1.09 24.16 -23.28
C ASN A 356 1.61 24.90 -22.03
N ALA A 357 2.25 26.06 -22.25
CA ALA A 357 2.88 26.84 -21.19
C ALA A 357 1.90 27.22 -20.07
N ALA A 358 0.65 27.54 -20.41
CA ALA A 358 -0.36 27.91 -19.43
C ALA A 358 -0.69 26.77 -18.46
N VAL A 359 -0.84 25.54 -18.96
CA VAL A 359 -1.06 24.36 -18.12
C VAL A 359 0.17 24.08 -17.25
N TYR A 360 1.35 24.15 -17.83
CA TYR A 360 2.60 23.91 -17.11
C TYR A 360 2.80 24.92 -15.96
N GLU A 361 2.63 26.21 -16.22
CA GLU A 361 2.73 27.27 -15.22
C GLU A 361 1.64 27.15 -14.15
N LEU A 362 0.41 26.83 -14.53
CA LEU A 362 -0.68 26.62 -13.58
C LEU A 362 -0.36 25.48 -12.61
N VAL A 363 0.12 24.34 -13.11
CA VAL A 363 0.52 23.20 -12.27
C VAL A 363 1.65 23.60 -11.32
N LEU A 364 2.72 24.20 -11.84
CA LEU A 364 3.89 24.54 -11.02
C LEU A 364 3.60 25.63 -9.98
N ASN A 365 2.67 26.56 -10.25
CA ASN A 365 2.30 27.58 -9.27
C ASN A 365 1.44 27.04 -8.12
N ASN A 366 0.87 25.85 -8.25
CA ASN A 366 -0.03 25.25 -7.26
C ASN A 366 0.61 24.09 -6.49
N VAL A 367 1.93 23.94 -6.54
CA VAL A 367 2.67 22.90 -5.78
C VAL A 367 3.73 23.53 -4.90
N ARG A 368 4.04 22.92 -3.74
CA ARG A 368 5.05 23.47 -2.80
C ARG A 368 6.48 23.40 -3.32
N LEU A 369 6.77 22.44 -4.21
CA LEU A 369 8.12 22.11 -4.67
C LEU A 369 8.25 22.20 -6.21
N PRO A 370 8.04 23.38 -6.82
CA PRO A 370 7.92 23.52 -8.27
C PRO A 370 9.17 23.11 -9.05
N GLU A 371 10.37 23.41 -8.53
CA GLU A 371 11.63 23.02 -9.19
C GLU A 371 11.76 21.49 -9.29
N GLN A 372 11.37 20.77 -8.22
CA GLN A 372 11.38 19.31 -8.21
C GLN A 372 10.31 18.76 -9.14
N ARG A 373 9.06 19.29 -9.09
CA ARG A 373 7.98 18.84 -9.98
C ARG A 373 8.32 19.04 -11.46
N ALA A 374 8.92 20.18 -11.82
CA ALA A 374 9.43 20.45 -13.16
C ALA A 374 10.52 19.45 -13.59
N GLY A 375 11.40 19.04 -12.68
CA GLY A 375 12.39 17.99 -12.91
C GLY A 375 11.74 16.62 -13.16
N ASP A 376 10.81 16.22 -12.29
CA ASP A 376 10.14 14.92 -12.36
C ASP A 376 9.27 14.78 -13.61
N ILE A 377 8.53 15.82 -14.02
CA ILE A 377 7.78 15.85 -15.29
C ILE A 377 8.73 15.57 -16.48
N ARG A 378 9.90 16.23 -16.51
CA ARG A 378 10.88 16.04 -17.58
C ARG A 378 11.46 14.62 -17.57
N ALA A 379 11.72 14.06 -16.40
CA ALA A 379 12.19 12.68 -16.26
C ALA A 379 11.15 11.67 -16.78
N GLN A 380 9.87 11.86 -16.44
CA GLN A 380 8.76 11.04 -16.95
C GLN A 380 8.63 11.13 -18.48
N ILE A 381 8.68 12.33 -19.06
CA ILE A 381 8.66 12.53 -20.52
C ILE A 381 9.87 11.86 -21.19
N ALA A 382 11.06 12.00 -20.62
CA ALA A 382 12.29 11.40 -21.15
C ALA A 382 12.19 9.86 -21.19
N ALA A 383 11.61 9.25 -20.16
CA ALA A 383 11.37 7.81 -20.12
C ALA A 383 10.42 7.37 -21.24
N CYS A 384 9.31 8.09 -21.46
CA CYS A 384 8.40 7.81 -22.56
C CYS A 384 9.06 7.96 -23.94
N ASN A 385 9.91 8.96 -24.14
CA ASN A 385 10.65 9.15 -25.40
C ASN A 385 11.61 7.99 -25.70
N ILE A 386 12.24 7.41 -24.67
CA ILE A 386 13.08 6.22 -24.85
C ILE A 386 12.26 5.03 -25.34
N ALA A 387 11.06 4.84 -24.79
CA ALA A 387 10.17 3.79 -25.26
C ALA A 387 9.77 3.98 -26.72
N ALA A 388 9.44 5.22 -27.13
CA ALA A 388 9.12 5.54 -28.53
C ALA A 388 10.25 5.10 -29.49
N ASP A 389 11.47 5.54 -29.21
CA ASP A 389 12.67 5.21 -30.00
C ASP A 389 12.96 3.68 -30.04
N ARG A 390 12.73 2.97 -28.93
CA ARG A 390 12.88 1.51 -28.87
C ARG A 390 11.81 0.77 -29.66
N LEU A 391 10.57 1.25 -29.64
CA LEU A 391 9.45 0.68 -30.41
C LEU A 391 9.67 0.83 -31.92
N HIS A 392 10.11 2.02 -32.36
CA HIS A 392 10.43 2.24 -33.78
C HIS A 392 11.53 1.30 -34.26
N ARG A 393 12.63 1.14 -33.51
CA ARG A 393 13.69 0.17 -33.86
C ARG A 393 13.22 -1.28 -33.86
N LEU A 394 12.34 -1.68 -32.95
CA LEU A 394 11.74 -3.01 -32.99
C LEU A 394 10.91 -3.21 -34.26
N CYS A 395 10.15 -2.18 -34.66
CA CYS A 395 9.38 -2.23 -35.90
C CYS A 395 10.25 -2.28 -37.14
N GLU A 396 11.35 -1.53 -37.19
CA GLU A 396 12.31 -1.59 -38.30
C GLU A 396 12.89 -3.00 -38.47
N ARG A 397 13.12 -3.72 -37.36
CA ARG A 397 13.68 -5.07 -37.38
C ARG A 397 12.66 -6.16 -37.70
N TYR A 398 11.47 -6.12 -37.10
CA TYR A 398 10.51 -7.23 -37.15
C TYR A 398 9.25 -6.94 -37.98
N GLY A 399 8.98 -5.68 -38.31
CA GLY A 399 7.77 -5.23 -39.00
C GLY A 399 6.55 -5.10 -38.08
N ALA A 400 5.64 -4.20 -38.44
CA ALA A 400 4.45 -3.88 -37.63
C ALA A 400 3.48 -5.07 -37.48
N SER A 401 3.34 -5.91 -38.51
CA SER A 401 2.47 -7.11 -38.47
C SER A 401 2.95 -8.13 -37.44
N THR A 402 4.25 -8.39 -37.38
CA THR A 402 4.89 -9.27 -36.39
C THR A 402 4.71 -8.73 -34.99
N LEU A 403 4.91 -7.41 -34.79
CA LEU A 403 4.67 -6.78 -33.49
C LEU A 403 3.21 -6.92 -33.07
N ALA A 404 2.26 -6.67 -33.98
CA ALA A 404 0.83 -6.79 -33.71
C ALA A 404 0.43 -8.21 -33.29
N GLN A 405 0.97 -9.23 -33.98
CA GLN A 405 0.76 -10.63 -33.62
C GLN A 405 1.38 -10.96 -32.26
N SER A 406 2.60 -10.48 -32.00
CA SER A 406 3.29 -10.74 -30.72
C SER A 406 2.55 -10.17 -29.52
N VAL A 407 1.98 -8.96 -29.63
CA VAL A 407 1.18 -8.36 -28.56
C VAL A 407 -0.01 -9.26 -28.22
N ARG A 408 -0.75 -9.76 -29.22
CA ARG A 408 -1.87 -10.68 -29.00
C ARG A 408 -1.41 -11.98 -28.33
N ASP A 409 -0.39 -12.62 -28.91
CA ASP A 409 0.08 -13.93 -28.44
C ASP A 409 0.66 -13.87 -27.01
N ILE A 410 1.31 -12.77 -26.61
CA ILE A 410 1.81 -12.54 -25.24
C ILE A 410 0.66 -12.46 -24.24
N LEU A 411 -0.37 -11.66 -24.56
CA LEU A 411 -1.55 -11.49 -23.70
C LEU A 411 -2.32 -12.80 -23.56
N ASP A 412 -2.57 -13.49 -24.67
CA ASP A 412 -3.30 -14.76 -24.68
C ASP A 412 -2.53 -15.89 -23.99
N THR A 413 -1.20 -15.88 -24.05
CA THR A 413 -0.36 -16.82 -23.30
C THR A 413 -0.47 -16.58 -21.80
N THR A 414 -0.49 -15.32 -21.37
CA THR A 414 -0.65 -14.98 -19.95
C THR A 414 -2.05 -15.35 -19.45
N GLU A 415 -3.10 -15.07 -20.23
CA GLU A 415 -4.46 -15.48 -19.90
C GLU A 415 -4.60 -17.00 -19.76
N ARG A 416 -4.07 -17.78 -20.72
CA ARG A 416 -4.11 -19.25 -20.66
C ARG A 416 -3.41 -19.79 -19.41
N ARG A 417 -2.26 -19.21 -19.04
CA ARG A 417 -1.53 -19.58 -17.82
C ARG A 417 -2.35 -19.28 -16.57
N THR A 418 -2.89 -18.06 -16.45
CA THR A 418 -3.72 -17.67 -15.30
C THR A 418 -4.95 -18.56 -15.17
N ARG A 419 -5.68 -18.82 -16.26
CA ARG A 419 -6.82 -19.75 -16.27
C ARG A 419 -6.41 -21.15 -15.84
N SER A 420 -5.24 -21.64 -16.27
CA SER A 420 -4.73 -22.96 -15.84
C SER A 420 -4.53 -23.02 -14.33
N LEU A 421 -3.90 -21.99 -13.74
CA LEU A 421 -3.67 -21.92 -12.30
C LEU A 421 -4.98 -21.81 -11.51
N ILE A 422 -5.96 -21.04 -12.00
CA ILE A 422 -7.28 -20.95 -11.37
C ILE A 422 -7.98 -22.32 -11.38
N ARG A 423 -7.88 -23.11 -12.46
CA ARG A 423 -8.50 -24.45 -12.53
C ARG A 423 -8.00 -25.43 -11.46
N GLU A 424 -6.79 -25.23 -10.97
CA GLU A 424 -6.21 -26.11 -9.93
C GLU A 424 -6.83 -25.87 -8.54
N LEU A 425 -7.49 -24.72 -8.32
CA LEU A 425 -8.17 -24.42 -7.06
C LEU A 425 -9.52 -25.16 -6.99
N PRO A 426 -10.01 -25.54 -5.80
CA PRO A 426 -11.36 -26.08 -5.62
C PRO A 426 -12.45 -25.03 -5.84
N ASP A 427 -13.50 -25.39 -6.58
CA ASP A 427 -14.70 -24.54 -6.73
C ASP A 427 -15.39 -24.30 -5.38
N GLY A 428 -15.91 -23.09 -5.18
CA GLY A 428 -16.58 -22.74 -3.93
C GLY A 428 -16.79 -21.24 -3.73
N ILE A 429 -17.42 -20.92 -2.61
CA ILE A 429 -17.66 -19.57 -2.13
C ILE A 429 -16.94 -19.42 -0.80
N PHE A 430 -16.16 -18.36 -0.68
CA PHE A 430 -15.34 -18.08 0.48
C PHE A 430 -15.50 -16.62 0.90
N GLU A 431 -15.80 -16.39 2.17
CA GLU A 431 -16.05 -15.05 2.71
C GLU A 431 -15.08 -14.71 3.82
N PHE A 432 -14.74 -13.43 3.94
CA PHE A 432 -13.91 -12.91 5.00
C PHE A 432 -14.17 -11.41 5.21
N GLU A 433 -13.96 -10.96 6.45
CA GLU A 433 -14.16 -9.57 6.86
C GLU A 433 -12.96 -9.07 7.68
N ASP A 434 -12.62 -7.81 7.47
CA ASP A 434 -11.63 -7.07 8.25
C ASP A 434 -12.03 -5.60 8.33
N TYR A 435 -11.31 -4.83 9.13
CA TYR A 435 -11.67 -3.49 9.51
C TYR A 435 -10.49 -2.53 9.37
N ILE A 436 -10.83 -1.32 8.96
CA ILE A 436 -9.96 -0.14 9.01
C ILE A 436 -10.27 0.61 10.30
N ASP A 437 -9.25 1.05 11.03
CA ASP A 437 -9.39 1.56 12.41
C ASP A 437 -10.29 2.81 12.51
N SER A 438 -10.17 3.73 11.56
CA SER A 438 -10.92 5.00 11.53
C SER A 438 -10.73 5.75 10.21
N ASP A 439 -11.61 6.72 9.97
CA ASP A 439 -11.45 7.69 8.88
C ASP A 439 -10.79 9.01 9.33
N GLY A 440 -10.25 9.10 10.54
CA GLY A 440 -9.71 10.35 11.09
C GLY A 440 -10.76 11.38 11.53
N GLN A 441 -12.03 11.17 11.20
CA GLN A 441 -13.16 12.01 11.62
C GLN A 441 -13.96 11.35 12.76
N THR A 442 -14.05 10.02 12.73
CA THR A 442 -14.78 9.21 13.70
C THR A 442 -13.92 8.04 14.18
N PRO A 443 -14.03 7.62 15.45
CA PRO A 443 -13.28 6.48 15.97
C PRO A 443 -13.89 5.12 15.59
N GLU A 444 -15.02 5.09 14.90
CA GLU A 444 -15.73 3.87 14.49
C GLU A 444 -14.99 3.21 13.31
N PRO A 445 -14.73 1.90 13.37
CA PRO A 445 -14.02 1.20 12.30
C PRO A 445 -14.88 1.05 11.04
N TYR A 446 -14.22 0.95 9.88
CA TYR A 446 -14.87 0.68 8.59
C TYR A 446 -14.66 -0.77 8.20
N LEU A 447 -15.77 -1.50 8.05
CA LEU A 447 -15.77 -2.89 7.57
C LEU A 447 -15.42 -2.94 6.08
N ILE A 448 -14.47 -3.81 5.74
CA ILE A 448 -14.19 -4.31 4.39
C ILE A 448 -14.62 -5.78 4.35
N HIS A 449 -15.58 -6.10 3.50
CA HIS A 449 -16.05 -7.48 3.28
C HIS A 449 -15.63 -7.93 1.89
N ALA A 450 -15.23 -9.20 1.77
CA ALA A 450 -14.99 -9.84 0.49
C ALA A 450 -15.67 -11.21 0.44
N ARG A 451 -16.43 -11.45 -0.63
CA ARG A 451 -16.95 -12.76 -1.03
C ARG A 451 -16.27 -13.18 -2.32
N THR A 452 -15.45 -14.21 -2.25
CA THR A 452 -14.75 -14.79 -3.40
C THR A 452 -15.45 -16.05 -3.87
N GLU A 453 -15.94 -16.04 -5.11
CA GLU A 453 -16.51 -17.17 -5.81
C GLU A 453 -15.51 -17.67 -6.85
N LYS A 454 -15.05 -18.91 -6.67
CA LYS A 454 -14.18 -19.60 -7.64
C LYS A 454 -15.03 -20.64 -8.38
N SER A 455 -15.06 -20.56 -9.70
CA SER A 455 -15.83 -21.47 -10.57
C SER A 455 -15.07 -21.80 -11.85
N GLY A 456 -14.72 -23.07 -12.05
CA GLY A 456 -13.98 -23.55 -13.20
C GLY A 456 -12.62 -22.85 -13.33
N ASP A 457 -12.48 -21.97 -14.34
CA ASP A 457 -11.26 -21.21 -14.63
C ASP A 457 -11.38 -19.70 -14.38
N GLN A 458 -12.38 -19.30 -13.59
CA GLN A 458 -12.71 -17.91 -13.27
C GLN A 458 -12.81 -17.67 -11.76
N ILE A 459 -12.51 -16.43 -11.37
CA ILE A 459 -12.69 -15.93 -10.01
C ILE A 459 -13.53 -14.65 -10.06
N HIS A 460 -14.57 -14.57 -9.24
CA HIS A 460 -15.32 -13.35 -8.99
C HIS A 460 -15.20 -12.96 -7.51
N ILE A 461 -14.67 -11.77 -7.23
CA ILE A 461 -14.59 -11.20 -5.89
C ILE A 461 -15.60 -10.06 -5.81
N ASP A 462 -16.59 -10.21 -4.94
CA ASP A 462 -17.62 -9.21 -4.66
C ASP A 462 -17.42 -8.58 -3.28
N PHE A 463 -17.43 -7.26 -3.23
CA PHE A 463 -17.24 -6.46 -2.01
C PHE A 463 -18.56 -5.91 -1.44
N THR A 464 -19.71 -6.41 -1.90
CA THR A 464 -21.02 -6.10 -1.32
C THR A 464 -21.04 -6.41 0.17
N GLY A 465 -21.40 -5.42 1.01
CA GLY A 465 -21.32 -5.52 2.48
C GLY A 465 -20.18 -4.68 3.07
N THR A 466 -19.25 -4.20 2.24
CA THR A 466 -18.29 -3.17 2.61
C THR A 466 -19.00 -1.88 3.00
N SER A 467 -18.41 -1.17 3.97
CA SER A 467 -18.95 0.08 4.50
C SER A 467 -19.17 1.13 3.42
N GLU A 468 -20.16 2.00 3.67
CA GLU A 468 -20.39 3.23 2.90
C GLU A 468 -19.11 4.10 2.81
N GLN A 469 -19.08 4.99 1.82
CA GLN A 469 -17.98 5.93 1.65
C GLN A 469 -17.66 6.68 2.95
N ALA A 470 -16.38 6.74 3.28
CA ALA A 470 -15.91 7.42 4.47
C ALA A 470 -16.03 8.94 4.33
N ARG A 471 -16.27 9.61 5.45
CA ARG A 471 -16.30 11.08 5.51
C ARG A 471 -14.90 11.67 5.47
N GLY A 472 -13.91 10.93 5.99
CA GLY A 472 -12.49 11.28 5.94
C GLY A 472 -11.75 10.62 4.76
N PRO A 473 -10.40 10.69 4.69
CA PRO A 473 -9.56 10.24 3.56
C PRO A 473 -9.54 8.72 3.32
N THR A 474 -10.34 7.95 4.05
CA THR A 474 -10.36 6.47 4.03
C THR A 474 -11.27 5.97 2.93
N ASN A 475 -10.95 6.36 1.70
CA ASN A 475 -11.63 5.91 0.50
C ASN A 475 -10.63 5.43 -0.55
N THR A 476 -11.08 4.56 -1.44
CA THR A 476 -10.28 3.95 -2.51
C THR A 476 -11.13 3.82 -3.76
N PRO A 477 -10.76 4.47 -4.89
CA PRO A 477 -11.44 4.29 -6.16
C PRO A 477 -11.47 2.82 -6.62
N LEU A 478 -12.49 2.44 -7.41
CA LEU A 478 -12.65 1.07 -7.92
C LEU A 478 -11.38 0.51 -8.56
N ALA A 479 -10.63 1.32 -9.31
CA ALA A 479 -9.40 0.87 -9.96
C ALA A 479 -8.31 0.45 -8.96
N SER A 480 -8.24 1.11 -7.80
CA SER A 480 -7.31 0.76 -6.72
C SER A 480 -7.83 -0.44 -5.90
N LEU A 481 -9.15 -0.58 -5.73
CA LEU A 481 -9.77 -1.80 -5.19
C LEU A 481 -9.36 -3.05 -5.99
N GLN A 482 -9.48 -2.97 -7.32
CA GLN A 482 -9.09 -4.08 -8.18
C GLN A 482 -7.58 -4.38 -8.11
N SER A 483 -6.75 -3.34 -7.94
CA SER A 483 -5.31 -3.52 -7.77
C SER A 483 -4.99 -4.36 -6.53
N GLY A 484 -5.61 -4.05 -5.38
CA GLY A 484 -5.46 -4.85 -4.16
C GLY A 484 -5.84 -6.32 -4.35
N ALA A 485 -6.99 -6.59 -4.98
CA ALA A 485 -7.44 -7.95 -5.28
C ALA A 485 -6.47 -8.70 -6.22
N PHE A 486 -5.97 -8.03 -7.25
CA PHE A 486 -5.01 -8.62 -8.20
C PHE A 486 -3.65 -8.89 -7.56
N ILE A 487 -3.18 -8.03 -6.66
CA ILE A 487 -1.93 -8.26 -5.89
C ILE A 487 -2.05 -9.53 -5.06
N ALA A 488 -3.14 -9.66 -4.30
CA ALA A 488 -3.38 -10.85 -3.48
C ALA A 488 -3.33 -12.13 -4.34
N LEU A 489 -4.08 -12.15 -5.44
CA LEU A 489 -4.10 -13.29 -6.38
C LEU A 489 -2.71 -13.54 -7.01
N LYS A 490 -2.00 -12.48 -7.39
CA LYS A 490 -0.69 -12.59 -8.02
C LYS A 490 0.34 -13.21 -7.07
N CYS A 491 0.40 -12.73 -5.83
CA CYS A 491 1.28 -13.24 -4.79
C CYS A 491 1.00 -14.72 -4.47
N MET A 492 -0.28 -15.11 -4.40
CA MET A 492 -0.66 -16.47 -4.01
C MET A 492 -0.53 -17.49 -5.16
N LEU A 493 -0.85 -17.09 -6.40
CA LEU A 493 -0.94 -18.01 -7.53
C LEU A 493 0.32 -18.04 -8.41
N ASP A 494 0.87 -16.88 -8.79
CA ASP A 494 1.90 -16.81 -9.83
C ASP A 494 2.90 -15.65 -9.65
N PRO A 495 3.65 -15.59 -8.54
CA PRO A 495 4.46 -14.42 -8.21
C PRO A 495 5.60 -14.15 -9.23
N GLU A 496 6.08 -15.15 -9.96
CA GLU A 496 7.26 -15.02 -10.85
C GLU A 496 6.93 -14.60 -12.30
N TRP A 497 5.72 -14.88 -12.80
CA TRP A 497 5.38 -14.57 -14.18
C TRP A 497 5.19 -13.05 -14.37
N PRO A 498 5.69 -12.42 -15.46
CA PRO A 498 5.44 -11.00 -15.69
C PRO A 498 3.95 -10.68 -15.83
N THR A 499 3.51 -9.55 -15.28
CA THR A 499 2.10 -9.14 -15.35
C THR A 499 1.81 -8.29 -16.59
N ASN A 500 0.68 -8.57 -17.22
CA ASN A 500 0.11 -7.82 -18.35
C ASN A 500 -1.42 -7.99 -18.34
N SER A 501 -2.14 -7.38 -19.28
CA SER A 501 -3.61 -7.42 -19.30
C SER A 501 -4.21 -8.83 -19.37
N GLY A 502 -3.47 -9.83 -19.87
CA GLY A 502 -3.92 -11.22 -19.90
C GLY A 502 -4.19 -11.81 -18.51
N PHE A 503 -3.46 -11.36 -17.48
CA PHE A 503 -3.65 -11.80 -16.09
C PHE A 503 -5.04 -11.41 -15.55
N PHE A 504 -5.59 -10.27 -15.97
CA PHE A 504 -6.84 -9.73 -15.41
C PHE A 504 -8.10 -10.38 -16.03
N ARG A 505 -8.02 -10.87 -17.28
CA ARG A 505 -9.17 -11.35 -18.06
C ARG A 505 -10.03 -12.45 -17.39
N PRO A 506 -9.48 -13.41 -16.62
CA PRO A 506 -10.29 -14.43 -15.93
C PRO A 506 -10.78 -14.00 -14.54
N ILE A 507 -10.51 -12.76 -14.11
CA ILE A 507 -10.81 -12.29 -12.75
C ILE A 507 -11.77 -11.11 -12.83
N ARG A 508 -12.90 -11.22 -12.13
CA ARG A 508 -13.87 -10.14 -11.96
C ARG A 508 -13.83 -9.61 -10.53
N VAL A 509 -13.81 -8.30 -10.37
CA VAL A 509 -13.84 -7.64 -9.05
C VAL A 509 -14.90 -6.55 -9.07
N THR A 510 -15.86 -6.60 -8.14
CA THR A 510 -17.01 -5.69 -8.09
C THR A 510 -17.21 -5.10 -6.69
N SER A 511 -17.75 -3.90 -6.64
CA SER A 511 -18.26 -3.28 -5.42
C SER A 511 -19.41 -2.33 -5.74
N PRO A 512 -20.47 -2.22 -4.90
CA PRO A 512 -21.48 -1.18 -5.03
C PRO A 512 -20.87 0.23 -5.02
N ILE A 513 -21.37 1.11 -5.89
CA ILE A 513 -21.01 2.53 -5.91
C ILE A 513 -21.45 3.19 -4.59
N GLY A 514 -20.62 4.08 -4.04
CA GLY A 514 -20.88 4.77 -2.77
C GLY A 514 -20.35 4.03 -1.55
N THR A 515 -19.57 2.97 -1.73
CA THR A 515 -18.80 2.31 -0.66
C THR A 515 -17.42 2.96 -0.50
N CYS A 516 -16.73 2.73 0.62
CA CYS A 516 -15.37 3.26 0.81
C CYS A 516 -14.33 2.65 -0.15
N VAL A 517 -14.67 1.59 -0.87
CA VAL A 517 -13.85 0.95 -1.92
C VAL A 517 -14.38 1.19 -3.34
N ASN A 518 -15.44 2.01 -3.48
CA ASN A 518 -15.95 2.51 -4.74
C ASN A 518 -16.68 3.86 -4.51
N PRO A 519 -15.96 4.89 -4.03
CA PRO A 519 -16.53 6.17 -3.61
C PRO A 519 -16.96 7.03 -4.80
N LEU A 520 -17.81 8.01 -4.54
CA LEU A 520 -18.12 9.10 -5.47
C LEU A 520 -17.44 10.41 -5.03
N PRO A 521 -17.15 11.33 -5.98
CA PRO A 521 -16.77 12.69 -5.62
C PRO A 521 -17.81 13.34 -4.70
N PRO A 522 -17.41 14.19 -3.74
CA PRO A 522 -16.06 14.72 -3.54
C PRO A 522 -15.25 13.97 -2.47
N ALA A 523 -15.46 12.66 -2.28
CA ALA A 523 -14.78 11.93 -1.20
C ALA A 523 -13.22 12.02 -1.31
N PRO A 524 -12.50 12.32 -0.22
CA PRO A 524 -11.04 12.32 -0.21
C PRO A 524 -10.47 10.90 -0.25
N THR A 525 -9.30 10.73 -0.88
CA THR A 525 -8.69 9.42 -1.23
C THR A 525 -7.27 9.24 -0.69
N GLY A 526 -6.78 10.12 0.18
CA GLY A 526 -5.39 10.15 0.63
C GLY A 526 -4.97 8.93 1.46
N SER A 527 -5.92 8.13 1.98
CA SER A 527 -5.61 6.83 2.62
C SER A 527 -5.80 5.64 1.67
N VAL A 528 -5.75 5.84 0.35
CA VAL A 528 -5.97 4.77 -0.65
C VAL A 528 -5.14 3.52 -0.36
N TRP A 529 -3.91 3.67 0.11
CA TRP A 529 -3.00 2.56 0.37
C TRP A 529 -3.29 1.81 1.67
N GLU A 530 -3.83 2.49 2.69
CA GLU A 530 -4.29 1.83 3.91
C GLU A 530 -5.50 0.93 3.64
N VAL A 531 -6.43 1.43 2.83
CA VAL A 531 -7.60 0.67 2.40
C VAL A 531 -7.19 -0.45 1.45
N CYS A 532 -6.27 -0.20 0.51
CA CYS A 532 -5.72 -1.22 -0.39
C CYS A 532 -5.01 -2.35 0.36
N SER A 533 -4.25 -2.02 1.41
CA SER A 533 -3.66 -3.04 2.32
C SER A 533 -4.74 -3.92 2.94
N ARG A 534 -5.85 -3.32 3.38
CA ARG A 534 -6.98 -4.06 3.95
C ARG A 534 -7.74 -4.89 2.91
N ILE A 535 -7.84 -4.43 1.67
CA ILE A 535 -8.37 -5.21 0.53
C ILE A 535 -7.53 -6.47 0.30
N VAL A 536 -6.20 -6.32 0.28
CA VAL A 536 -5.28 -7.47 0.14
C VAL A 536 -5.49 -8.46 1.28
N ASP A 537 -5.53 -7.97 2.52
CA ASP A 537 -5.76 -8.78 3.72
C ASP A 537 -7.06 -9.59 3.62
N VAL A 538 -8.18 -9.00 3.17
CA VAL A 538 -9.45 -9.74 3.08
C VAL A 538 -9.48 -10.74 1.94
N VAL A 539 -8.88 -10.44 0.79
CA VAL A 539 -8.82 -11.38 -0.35
C VAL A 539 -7.86 -12.53 -0.04
N MET A 540 -6.79 -12.30 0.70
CA MET A 540 -5.96 -13.39 1.22
C MET A 540 -6.74 -14.24 2.23
N GLY A 541 -7.53 -13.62 3.10
CA GLY A 541 -8.39 -14.30 4.08
C GLY A 541 -9.43 -15.22 3.43
N THR A 542 -10.08 -14.80 2.34
CA THR A 542 -11.04 -15.66 1.61
C THR A 542 -10.36 -16.88 0.98
N LEU A 543 -9.12 -16.73 0.52
CA LEU A 543 -8.42 -17.72 -0.29
C LEU A 543 -7.47 -18.64 0.50
N CYS A 544 -7.15 -18.31 1.75
CA CYS A 544 -6.09 -18.96 2.53
C CYS A 544 -6.20 -20.50 2.66
N ASP A 545 -7.41 -21.07 2.61
CA ASP A 545 -7.60 -22.52 2.70
C ASP A 545 -7.42 -23.27 1.38
N ILE A 546 -7.42 -22.56 0.25
CA ILE A 546 -7.48 -23.16 -1.08
C ILE A 546 -6.26 -22.87 -1.96
N VAL A 547 -5.42 -21.92 -1.55
CA VAL A 547 -4.20 -21.55 -2.27
C VAL A 547 -2.99 -22.35 -1.79
N PRO A 548 -1.96 -22.53 -2.65
CA PRO A 548 -0.76 -23.28 -2.30
C PRO A 548 0.17 -22.56 -1.30
N ARG A 549 0.03 -21.23 -1.16
CA ARG A 549 0.94 -20.38 -0.38
C ARG A 549 0.18 -19.39 0.52
N PRO A 550 -0.57 -19.87 1.52
CA PRO A 550 -1.23 -18.98 2.46
C PRO A 550 -0.20 -18.25 3.32
N ALA A 551 -0.52 -17.01 3.66
CA ALA A 551 0.28 -16.16 4.51
C ALA A 551 -0.60 -15.38 5.49
N GLY A 552 -0.09 -15.12 6.69
CA GLY A 552 -0.70 -14.16 7.62
C GLY A 552 -0.75 -12.75 7.04
N SER A 553 -1.50 -11.86 7.69
CA SER A 553 -1.52 -10.44 7.32
C SER A 553 -0.12 -9.83 7.51
N ALA A 554 0.31 -8.98 6.58
CA ALA A 554 1.49 -8.12 6.80
C ALA A 554 1.18 -7.05 7.87
N ASN A 555 2.12 -6.14 8.14
CA ASN A 555 1.96 -5.02 9.09
C ASN A 555 0.70 -4.17 8.86
N GLY A 556 0.07 -4.29 7.68
CA GLY A 556 -1.26 -3.80 7.34
C GLY A 556 -1.37 -2.29 7.21
N SER A 557 -0.24 -1.59 7.03
CA SER A 557 -0.16 -0.13 6.87
C SER A 557 1.09 0.25 6.07
N ILE A 558 1.00 1.27 5.20
CA ILE A 558 2.18 1.93 4.62
C ILE A 558 2.74 2.95 5.60
N SER A 559 1.90 3.47 6.51
CA SER A 559 2.31 4.33 7.61
C SER A 559 2.89 5.67 7.12
N HIS A 560 2.17 6.30 6.19
CA HIS A 560 2.55 7.58 5.59
C HIS A 560 2.83 8.63 6.67
N THR A 561 4.02 9.22 6.65
CA THR A 561 4.49 10.21 7.60
C THR A 561 5.15 11.36 6.88
N PHE A 562 4.68 12.58 7.14
CA PHE A 562 5.14 13.80 6.48
C PHE A 562 5.59 14.83 7.50
N ILE A 563 6.77 15.40 7.29
CA ILE A 563 7.24 16.60 8.01
C ILE A 563 7.50 17.68 6.96
N GLY A 564 6.80 18.81 7.09
CA GLY A 564 6.93 19.93 6.17
C GLY A 564 7.26 21.24 6.87
N GLY A 565 8.16 22.01 6.25
CA GLY A 565 8.64 23.28 6.80
C GLY A 565 9.42 24.10 5.77
N VAL A 566 10.24 25.03 6.26
CA VAL A 566 11.16 25.83 5.45
C VAL A 566 12.56 25.68 6.03
N HIS A 567 13.46 25.12 5.23
CA HIS A 567 14.78 24.72 5.68
C HIS A 567 15.56 25.94 6.23
N PRO A 568 16.11 25.89 7.46
CA PRO A 568 16.65 27.07 8.12
C PRO A 568 17.88 27.68 7.40
N GLN A 569 18.73 26.84 6.79
CA GLN A 569 19.93 27.26 6.08
C GLN A 569 19.64 27.69 4.63
N THR A 570 18.87 26.90 3.86
CA THR A 570 18.66 27.16 2.42
C THR A 570 17.45 28.07 2.14
N ARG A 571 16.56 28.27 3.12
CA ARG A 571 15.30 29.02 3.03
C ARG A 571 14.32 28.49 1.98
N ARG A 572 14.53 27.25 1.51
CA ARG A 572 13.63 26.56 0.59
C ARG A 572 12.59 25.75 1.37
N GLY A 573 11.38 25.66 0.83
CA GLY A 573 10.37 24.75 1.37
C GLY A 573 10.83 23.30 1.22
N TYR A 574 10.49 22.46 2.20
CA TYR A 574 10.73 21.02 2.12
C TYR A 574 9.51 20.24 2.57
N VAL A 575 9.39 19.03 2.05
CA VAL A 575 8.46 17.99 2.49
C VAL A 575 9.26 16.71 2.57
N TRP A 576 9.54 16.26 3.79
CA TRP A 576 10.08 14.93 4.01
C TRP A 576 8.91 13.96 4.09
N TYR A 577 8.94 12.93 3.25
CA TYR A 577 7.93 11.88 3.16
C TYR A 577 8.57 10.54 3.45
N GLU A 578 8.06 9.88 4.48
CA GLU A 578 8.53 8.59 4.98
C GLU A 578 7.36 7.62 5.10
N TYR A 579 7.64 6.35 4.82
CA TYR A 579 6.71 5.23 4.97
C TYR A 579 7.49 4.05 5.55
N PRO A 580 7.64 4.00 6.89
CA PRO A 580 8.54 3.06 7.53
C PRO A 580 8.09 1.60 7.29
N ASP A 581 9.08 0.73 7.07
CA ASP A 581 8.86 -0.70 6.85
C ASP A 581 8.28 -1.41 8.06
N GLY A 582 7.67 -2.59 7.85
CA GLY A 582 7.14 -3.40 8.93
C GLY A 582 7.26 -4.91 8.69
N GLY A 583 6.63 -5.71 9.53
CA GLY A 583 6.69 -7.16 9.38
C GLY A 583 5.78 -7.69 8.28
N LEU A 584 6.25 -8.65 7.47
CA LEU A 584 5.37 -9.45 6.60
C LEU A 584 4.76 -10.63 7.36
N GLY A 585 3.61 -11.12 6.92
CA GLY A 585 2.99 -12.30 7.51
C GLY A 585 3.81 -13.57 7.31
N ALA A 586 3.79 -14.46 8.30
CA ALA A 586 4.40 -15.78 8.19
C ALA A 586 3.64 -16.66 7.19
N THR A 587 4.34 -17.62 6.59
CA THR A 587 3.74 -18.59 5.66
C THR A 587 3.70 -19.98 6.30
N ALA A 588 3.06 -20.93 5.62
CA ALA A 588 3.03 -22.33 6.06
C ALA A 588 4.42 -23.01 6.18
N GLY A 589 5.48 -22.41 5.62
CA GLY A 589 6.82 -23.01 5.60
C GLY A 589 7.96 -22.12 6.10
N ALA A 590 7.70 -20.85 6.42
CA ALA A 590 8.75 -19.90 6.80
C ALA A 590 8.22 -18.77 7.69
N ASP A 591 9.10 -18.25 8.54
CA ASP A 591 8.87 -17.00 9.28
C ASP A 591 8.68 -15.85 8.28
N GLY A 592 7.92 -14.84 8.68
CA GLY A 592 7.73 -13.63 7.88
C GLY A 592 9.00 -12.77 7.83
N CYS A 593 9.19 -12.03 6.74
CA CYS A 593 10.32 -11.12 6.61
C CYS A 593 10.21 -9.96 7.61
N ASP A 594 11.28 -9.74 8.37
CA ASP A 594 11.41 -8.64 9.32
C ASP A 594 11.67 -7.32 8.59
N ALA A 595 11.03 -6.22 9.03
CA ALA A 595 11.21 -4.85 8.52
C ALA A 595 11.34 -4.76 7.00
N MET A 596 10.31 -5.27 6.31
CA MET A 596 10.22 -5.26 4.86
C MET A 596 9.10 -4.32 4.42
N ILE A 597 9.29 -3.75 3.23
CA ILE A 597 8.28 -2.97 2.53
C ILE A 597 7.00 -3.79 2.41
N ASN A 598 5.88 -3.15 2.72
CA ASN A 598 4.57 -3.77 2.58
C ASN A 598 4.38 -4.23 1.12
N MET A 599 3.81 -5.42 0.91
CA MET A 599 3.67 -6.03 -0.41
C MET A 599 2.97 -5.15 -1.46
N ILE A 600 2.11 -4.20 -1.04
CA ILE A 600 1.49 -3.25 -1.97
C ILE A 600 2.49 -2.20 -2.51
N GLY A 601 3.53 -1.87 -1.74
CA GLY A 601 4.66 -1.02 -2.16
C GLY A 601 5.59 -1.73 -3.15
N GLY A 602 5.57 -3.06 -3.21
CA GLY A 602 6.31 -3.85 -4.19
C GLY A 602 7.81 -3.58 -4.13
N ASP A 603 8.33 -2.96 -5.19
CA ASP A 603 9.76 -2.73 -5.44
C ASP A 603 10.26 -1.34 -5.02
N THR A 604 9.49 -0.62 -4.18
CA THR A 604 9.96 0.62 -3.55
C THR A 604 11.19 0.34 -2.66
N LYS A 605 11.79 1.40 -2.11
CA LYS A 605 12.96 1.29 -1.24
C LYS A 605 12.77 2.11 0.01
N ASP A 606 13.40 1.66 1.10
CA ASP A 606 13.50 2.45 2.31
C ASP A 606 14.33 3.71 2.05
N PHE A 607 13.98 4.79 2.75
CA PHE A 607 14.62 6.07 2.53
C PHE A 607 15.95 6.15 3.30
N SER A 608 17.07 6.29 2.57
CA SER A 608 18.41 6.37 3.15
C SER A 608 18.53 7.45 4.23
N ILE A 609 19.09 7.08 5.39
CA ILE A 609 19.33 8.00 6.51
C ILE A 609 20.27 9.14 6.09
N GLU A 610 21.40 8.80 5.47
CA GLU A 610 22.38 9.81 5.04
C GLU A 610 21.76 10.79 4.04
N ARG A 611 20.87 10.29 3.17
CA ARG A 611 20.15 11.14 2.23
C ARG A 611 19.15 12.05 2.95
N ALA A 612 18.41 11.51 3.92
CA ALA A 612 17.45 12.28 4.70
C ALA A 612 18.13 13.41 5.49
N GLU A 613 19.22 13.11 6.19
CA GLU A 613 19.97 14.10 6.98
C GLU A 613 20.69 15.15 6.12
N ALA A 614 21.04 14.80 4.88
CA ALA A 614 21.65 15.72 3.93
C ALA A 614 20.64 16.67 3.26
N GLU A 615 19.40 16.22 3.05
CA GLU A 615 18.37 16.98 2.31
C GLU A 615 17.42 17.74 3.23
N PHE A 616 17.13 17.21 4.42
CA PHE A 616 16.13 17.74 5.35
C PHE A 616 16.78 18.12 6.68
N PRO A 617 16.25 19.13 7.38
CA PRO A 617 16.70 19.50 8.73
C PRO A 617 16.19 18.48 9.76
N LEU A 618 16.60 17.21 9.61
CA LEU A 618 16.21 16.07 10.44
C LEU A 618 17.45 15.25 10.79
N LEU A 619 17.41 14.54 11.92
CA LEU A 619 18.47 13.64 12.36
C LEU A 619 17.90 12.30 12.80
N CYS A 620 18.45 11.18 12.31
CA CYS A 620 18.02 9.87 12.76
C CYS A 620 18.67 9.52 14.10
N ARG A 621 17.86 9.39 15.16
CA ARG A 621 18.32 9.00 16.50
C ARG A 621 18.32 7.50 16.72
N ARG A 622 17.39 6.80 16.07
CA ARG A 622 17.24 5.35 16.20
C ARG A 622 16.66 4.76 14.93
N TYR A 623 17.21 3.62 14.52
CA TYR A 623 16.65 2.75 13.50
C TYR A 623 16.88 1.30 13.95
N ALA A 624 15.83 0.60 14.38
CA ALA A 624 15.96 -0.73 14.99
C ALA A 624 14.71 -1.58 14.81
N LEU A 625 14.86 -2.91 14.79
CA LEU A 625 13.74 -3.83 14.93
C LEU A 625 13.02 -3.61 16.27
N ARG A 626 11.70 -3.83 16.26
CA ARG A 626 10.84 -3.71 17.44
C ARG A 626 10.67 -5.09 18.08
N THR A 627 11.45 -5.41 19.12
CA THR A 627 11.37 -6.68 19.85
C THR A 627 9.92 -7.05 20.19
N ASP A 628 9.60 -8.35 20.11
CA ASP A 628 8.26 -8.94 20.26
C ASP A 628 7.18 -8.54 19.23
N SER A 629 7.45 -7.63 18.29
CA SER A 629 6.41 -7.12 17.40
C SER A 629 5.87 -8.10 16.37
N GLY A 630 6.64 -9.11 15.99
CA GLY A 630 6.21 -10.14 15.05
C GLY A 630 5.21 -11.11 15.67
N GLY A 631 4.11 -11.38 14.98
CA GLY A 631 3.03 -12.25 15.46
C GLY A 631 3.53 -13.66 15.79
N PRO A 632 3.40 -14.13 17.04
CA PRO A 632 3.84 -15.46 17.43
C PRO A 632 3.16 -16.58 16.63
N GLY A 633 3.89 -17.63 16.30
CA GLY A 633 3.32 -18.81 15.65
C GLY A 633 4.36 -19.92 15.56
N ARG A 634 3.99 -21.09 15.04
CA ARG A 634 5.00 -22.09 14.63
C ARG A 634 6.04 -21.43 13.74
N TYR A 635 5.55 -20.62 12.79
CA TYR A 635 6.33 -19.62 12.10
C TYR A 635 5.92 -18.22 12.57
N ARG A 636 6.89 -17.42 13.00
CA ARG A 636 6.69 -16.08 13.53
C ARG A 636 6.47 -15.10 12.37
N GLY A 637 5.51 -14.19 12.48
CA GLY A 637 5.38 -13.08 11.54
C GLY A 637 6.56 -12.12 11.66
N GLY A 638 6.89 -11.41 10.60
CA GLY A 638 8.03 -10.49 10.56
C GLY A 638 7.96 -9.41 11.66
N MET A 639 9.11 -8.98 12.14
CA MET A 639 9.24 -7.88 13.09
C MET A 639 8.91 -6.55 12.43
N GLY A 640 8.18 -5.71 13.14
CA GLY A 640 8.12 -4.29 12.85
C GLY A 640 9.41 -3.56 13.24
N LEU A 641 9.38 -2.24 13.11
CA LEU A 641 10.54 -1.38 13.18
C LEU A 641 10.25 -0.13 14.02
N ARG A 642 11.27 0.43 14.67
CA ARG A 642 11.25 1.76 15.28
C ARG A 642 12.25 2.67 14.57
N ARG A 643 11.76 3.78 14.03
CA ARG A 643 12.54 4.87 13.43
C ARG A 643 12.24 6.18 14.16
N ASP A 644 13.25 6.74 14.80
CA ASP A 644 13.13 7.99 15.58
C ASP A 644 13.86 9.12 14.83
N MET A 645 13.12 10.13 14.41
CA MET A 645 13.63 11.27 13.63
C MET A 645 13.49 12.55 14.45
N GLU A 646 14.61 13.14 14.85
CA GLU A 646 14.66 14.43 15.53
C GLU A 646 14.52 15.57 14.52
N VAL A 647 13.72 16.56 14.87
CA VAL A 647 13.54 17.78 14.08
C VAL A 647 14.64 18.77 14.44
N LEU A 648 15.40 19.22 13.44
CA LEU A 648 16.44 20.26 13.57
C LEU A 648 16.00 21.62 13.00
N ASP A 649 14.77 21.70 12.50
CA ASP A 649 14.15 22.95 12.07
C ASP A 649 13.68 23.76 13.28
N ASP A 650 14.09 25.02 13.37
CA ASP A 650 13.71 25.95 14.44
C ASP A 650 12.36 26.63 14.19
N GLY A 651 11.73 26.37 13.03
CA GLY A 651 10.41 26.88 12.68
C GLY A 651 10.36 28.39 12.45
N ARG A 652 11.52 29.08 12.40
CA ARG A 652 11.58 30.55 12.38
C ARG A 652 10.99 31.19 11.13
N PHE A 653 10.99 30.47 10.01
CA PHE A 653 10.45 30.95 8.75
C PHE A 653 9.00 30.51 8.54
N ARG A 654 8.64 29.33 9.04
CA ARG A 654 7.30 28.74 8.95
C ARG A 654 7.14 27.68 10.04
N PRO A 655 5.97 27.57 10.69
CA PRO A 655 5.68 26.44 11.58
C PRO A 655 5.87 25.10 10.87
N ILE A 656 6.49 24.15 11.58
CA ILE A 656 6.73 22.79 11.08
C ILE A 656 5.50 21.95 11.43
N GLY A 657 4.97 21.26 10.42
CA GLY A 657 3.80 20.40 10.59
C GLY A 657 4.15 18.93 10.37
N LEU A 658 3.76 18.08 11.33
CA LEU A 658 3.69 16.63 11.19
C LEU A 658 2.27 16.22 10.77
N SER A 659 2.17 15.50 9.66
CA SER A 659 0.94 14.83 9.22
C SER A 659 1.21 13.35 9.02
N SER A 660 0.22 12.51 9.30
CA SER A 660 0.36 11.07 9.09
C SER A 660 -0.97 10.40 8.77
N ILE A 661 -0.87 9.33 7.97
CA ILE A 661 -1.95 8.39 7.70
C ILE A 661 -1.42 6.98 7.92
N TRP A 662 -1.84 6.39 9.03
CA TRP A 662 -1.49 5.05 9.48
C TRP A 662 -2.79 4.27 9.70
N ASP A 663 -2.68 2.95 9.79
CA ASP A 663 -3.74 2.09 10.30
C ASP A 663 -3.18 0.98 11.21
N ARG A 664 -3.95 -0.06 11.56
CA ARG A 664 -3.54 -1.14 12.49
C ARG A 664 -2.99 -0.66 13.85
N SER A 665 -3.42 0.52 14.31
CA SER A 665 -3.08 1.05 15.63
C SER A 665 -4.02 0.52 16.72
N LYS A 666 -5.26 0.16 16.37
CA LYS A 666 -6.26 -0.41 17.29
C LYS A 666 -6.56 -1.87 16.99
N ILE A 667 -6.85 -2.19 15.72
CA ILE A 667 -7.16 -3.55 15.27
C ILE A 667 -5.87 -4.13 14.67
N PRO A 668 -5.16 -5.04 15.37
CA PRO A 668 -3.88 -5.53 14.90
C PRO A 668 -4.05 -6.46 13.69
N THR A 669 -2.92 -6.84 13.11
CA THR A 669 -2.81 -7.82 12.03
C THR A 669 -3.31 -9.18 12.51
N TYR A 670 -3.80 -10.03 11.61
CA TYR A 670 -4.23 -11.38 11.98
C TYR A 670 -3.20 -12.43 11.56
N GLY A 671 -3.06 -13.49 12.36
CA GLY A 671 -2.31 -14.69 12.00
C GLY A 671 -3.20 -15.79 11.41
N LEU A 672 -2.60 -16.88 10.93
CA LEU A 672 -3.32 -18.03 10.36
C LEU A 672 -3.13 -19.29 11.19
N THR A 673 -4.13 -20.16 11.19
CA THR A 673 -4.09 -21.51 11.79
C THR A 673 -3.64 -21.47 13.26
N GLY A 674 -4.18 -20.52 14.02
CA GLY A 674 -3.80 -20.30 15.42
C GLY A 674 -2.59 -19.39 15.65
N GLY A 675 -1.91 -18.96 14.59
CA GLY A 675 -0.88 -17.92 14.68
C GLY A 675 -1.45 -16.61 15.23
N HIS A 676 -0.68 -15.91 16.05
CA HIS A 676 -1.05 -14.69 16.76
C HIS A 676 -0.91 -13.44 15.89
N ALA A 677 -1.65 -12.41 16.28
CA ALA A 677 -1.52 -11.05 15.75
C ALA A 677 -0.12 -10.47 16.02
N GLY A 678 0.38 -9.65 15.08
CA GLY A 678 1.55 -8.80 15.32
C GLY A 678 1.21 -7.59 16.20
N TYR A 679 2.23 -6.90 16.71
CA TYR A 679 2.02 -5.68 17.49
C TYR A 679 1.33 -4.61 16.65
N PRO A 680 0.48 -3.76 17.26
CA PRO A 680 -0.10 -2.62 16.59
C PRO A 680 0.97 -1.59 16.22
N GLN A 681 0.59 -0.78 15.26
CA GLN A 681 1.32 0.41 14.85
C GLN A 681 1.17 1.50 15.93
N ARG A 682 2.23 2.29 16.13
CA ARG A 682 2.27 3.42 17.07
C ARG A 682 3.04 4.57 16.47
N LEU A 683 2.54 5.78 16.67
CA LEU A 683 3.23 7.02 16.30
C LEU A 683 3.23 7.91 17.54
N ALA A 684 4.38 8.45 17.89
CA ALA A 684 4.51 9.35 19.02
C ALA A 684 5.44 10.53 18.70
N VAL A 685 5.28 11.63 19.42
CA VAL A 685 6.27 12.70 19.50
C VAL A 685 6.88 12.68 20.89
N LEU A 686 8.20 12.50 20.97
CA LEU A 686 8.95 12.59 22.21
C LEU A 686 9.43 14.04 22.37
N ARG A 687 9.02 14.69 23.45
CA ARG A 687 9.37 16.09 23.73
C ARG A 687 10.19 16.19 25.00
N THR A 688 11.22 17.02 24.99
CA THR A 688 11.98 17.35 26.20
C THR A 688 11.32 18.57 26.85
N ASN A 689 10.99 18.51 28.14
CA ASN A 689 10.32 19.61 28.84
C ASN A 689 11.29 20.73 29.33
N GLY A 690 12.51 20.77 28.82
CA GLY A 690 13.57 21.69 29.26
C GLY A 690 14.32 21.22 30.52
N GLU A 691 13.79 20.23 31.23
CA GLU A 691 14.49 19.40 32.20
C GLU A 691 14.77 18.03 31.53
N THR A 692 15.58 17.16 32.12
CA THR A 692 16.02 15.88 31.52
C THR A 692 14.89 14.89 31.19
N ASP A 693 13.64 15.24 31.47
CA ASP A 693 12.48 14.36 31.32
C ASP A 693 11.92 14.43 29.90
N VAL A 694 11.86 13.26 29.26
CA VAL A 694 11.26 13.07 27.94
C VAL A 694 9.81 12.63 28.11
N VAL A 695 8.86 13.40 27.56
CA VAL A 695 7.44 13.05 27.54
C VAL A 695 7.08 12.44 26.20
N SER A 696 6.55 11.20 26.19
CA SER A 696 5.97 10.57 25.00
C SER A 696 4.53 11.04 24.81
N VAL A 697 4.23 11.70 23.69
CA VAL A 697 2.87 12.06 23.28
C VAL A 697 2.43 11.07 22.20
N GLU A 698 1.68 10.05 22.59
CA GLU A 698 1.10 9.07 21.67
C GLU A 698 0.03 9.72 20.79
N LEU A 699 0.11 9.46 19.48
CA LEU A 699 -0.79 10.01 18.48
C LEU A 699 -1.79 8.98 17.98
N GLY A 700 -2.92 9.46 17.46
CA GLY A 700 -3.85 8.63 16.71
C GLY A 700 -3.28 8.18 15.36
N SER A 701 -3.97 7.24 14.70
CA SER A 701 -3.52 6.71 13.41
C SER A 701 -3.63 7.72 12.26
N LYS A 702 -4.43 8.78 12.41
CA LYS A 702 -4.56 9.87 11.43
C LYS A 702 -4.23 11.19 12.11
N VAL A 703 -3.18 11.87 11.64
CA VAL A 703 -2.67 13.14 12.20
C VAL A 703 -2.60 14.19 11.11
N THR A 704 -2.86 15.45 11.47
CA THR A 704 -2.83 16.56 10.52
C THR A 704 -2.20 17.79 11.14
N LEU A 705 -1.12 18.27 10.52
CA LEU A 705 -0.46 19.53 10.87
C LEU A 705 -0.18 19.67 12.38
N LEU A 706 0.17 18.56 13.05
CA LEU A 706 0.59 18.61 14.44
C LEU A 706 1.88 19.44 14.52
N PRO A 707 1.91 20.53 15.30
CA PRO A 707 3.11 21.32 15.43
C PRO A 707 4.23 20.49 16.08
N VAL A 708 5.39 20.46 15.43
CA VAL A 708 6.63 19.92 15.98
C VAL A 708 7.70 21.01 15.91
N GLY A 709 8.71 20.93 16.77
CA GLY A 709 9.77 21.94 16.83
C GLY A 709 11.16 21.35 17.02
N TYR A 710 12.16 22.21 17.04
CA TYR A 710 13.55 21.83 17.26
C TYR A 710 13.70 20.94 18.51
N GLY A 711 14.34 19.78 18.34
CA GLY A 711 14.58 18.80 19.40
C GLY A 711 13.42 17.84 19.67
N ASP A 712 12.23 18.05 19.10
CA ASP A 712 11.17 17.05 19.12
C ASP A 712 11.59 15.83 18.29
N VAL A 713 11.28 14.64 18.78
CA VAL A 713 11.57 13.37 18.08
C VAL A 713 10.28 12.71 17.64
N VAL A 714 10.08 12.57 16.34
CA VAL A 714 8.98 11.78 15.76
C VAL A 714 9.38 10.31 15.79
N SER A 715 8.73 9.53 16.66
CA SER A 715 8.97 8.10 16.87
C SER A 715 7.93 7.29 16.11
N MET A 716 8.34 6.75 14.96
CA MET A 716 7.53 5.87 14.12
C MET A 716 7.80 4.42 14.53
N ARG A 717 6.76 3.72 14.99
CA ARG A 717 6.85 2.36 15.53
C ARG A 717 5.91 1.43 14.78
N THR A 718 6.43 0.76 13.77
CA THR A 718 5.61 -0.06 12.88
C THR A 718 5.29 -1.43 13.45
N GLY A 719 4.12 -1.95 13.09
CA GLY A 719 3.65 -3.25 13.54
C GLY A 719 4.35 -4.42 12.86
N GLY A 720 4.19 -5.61 13.43
CA GLY A 720 4.65 -6.86 12.83
C GLY A 720 3.58 -7.56 12.01
N GLY A 721 4.01 -8.55 11.23
CA GLY A 721 3.09 -9.42 10.50
C GLY A 721 2.46 -10.47 11.41
N GLY A 722 1.35 -11.06 10.98
CA GLY A 722 0.69 -12.16 11.67
C GLY A 722 1.49 -13.47 11.59
N GLY A 723 1.45 -14.26 12.66
CA GLY A 723 2.09 -15.58 12.72
C GLY A 723 1.33 -16.65 11.95
N PHE A 724 1.98 -17.79 11.75
CA PHE A 724 1.37 -18.98 11.14
C PHE A 724 1.53 -20.19 12.06
N GLY A 725 0.41 -20.88 12.32
CA GLY A 725 0.39 -22.06 13.18
C GLY A 725 0.46 -21.72 14.67
N ASP A 726 0.17 -22.70 15.51
CA ASP A 726 0.21 -22.57 16.96
C ASP A 726 1.65 -22.23 17.47
N PRO A 727 1.85 -21.16 18.25
CA PRO A 727 3.16 -20.83 18.83
C PRO A 727 3.77 -21.98 19.65
N LEU A 728 2.94 -22.80 20.31
CA LEU A 728 3.40 -23.92 21.12
C LEU A 728 3.96 -25.08 20.29
N ASP A 729 3.79 -25.04 18.96
CA ASP A 729 4.38 -25.99 18.01
C ASP A 729 5.73 -25.52 17.43
N ARG A 730 6.20 -24.30 17.76
CA ARG A 730 7.53 -23.84 17.34
C ARG A 730 8.62 -24.67 18.02
N GLU A 731 9.67 -25.01 17.27
CA GLU A 731 10.85 -25.71 17.79
C GLU A 731 11.52 -24.85 18.88
N ALA A 732 11.80 -25.44 20.05
CA ALA A 732 12.30 -24.69 21.21
C ALA A 732 13.66 -24.05 20.93
N GLU A 733 14.49 -24.70 20.11
CA GLU A 733 15.79 -24.21 19.65
C GLU A 733 15.65 -22.94 18.80
N ARG A 734 14.61 -22.85 17.96
CA ARG A 734 14.34 -21.65 17.17
C ARG A 734 13.84 -20.51 18.05
N VAL A 735 13.03 -20.81 19.06
CA VAL A 735 12.60 -19.81 20.06
C VAL A 735 13.82 -19.27 20.83
N LEU A 736 14.73 -20.14 21.26
CA LEU A 736 15.97 -19.73 21.91
C LEU A 736 16.83 -18.86 20.99
N ALA A 737 16.96 -19.22 19.71
CA ALA A 737 17.68 -18.42 18.73
C ALA A 737 17.05 -17.03 18.51
N ASP A 738 15.72 -16.95 18.45
CA ASP A 738 14.99 -15.67 18.36
C ASP A 738 15.26 -14.78 19.59
N TYR A 739 15.30 -15.38 20.79
CA TYR A 739 15.61 -14.67 22.04
C TYR A 739 17.05 -14.16 22.07
N GLN A 740 18.01 -15.01 21.68
CA GLN A 740 19.43 -14.64 21.62
C GLN A 740 19.71 -13.56 20.56
N ALA A 741 18.92 -13.53 19.49
CA ALA A 741 18.97 -12.48 18.48
C ALA A 741 18.27 -11.17 18.91
N GLY A 742 17.62 -11.14 20.08
CA GLY A 742 16.85 -9.98 20.57
C GLY A 742 15.56 -9.71 19.81
N LEU A 743 15.09 -10.68 19.00
CA LEU A 743 13.83 -10.59 18.26
C LEU A 743 12.66 -10.77 19.22
N ILE A 744 12.77 -11.69 20.17
CA ILE A 744 11.77 -11.86 21.23
C ILE A 744 12.37 -11.61 22.60
N SER A 745 11.56 -11.14 23.53
CA SER A 745 11.94 -11.05 24.93
C SER A 745 11.87 -12.41 25.62
N ARG A 746 12.54 -12.50 26.78
CA ARG A 746 12.45 -13.67 27.67
C ARG A 746 10.99 -13.96 28.07
N ARG A 747 10.21 -12.90 28.28
CA ARG A 747 8.80 -13.00 28.64
C ARG A 747 7.98 -13.68 27.54
N THR A 748 8.18 -13.31 26.28
CA THR A 748 7.52 -13.96 25.14
C THR A 748 7.95 -15.43 24.98
N LEU A 749 9.24 -15.70 25.15
CA LEU A 749 9.80 -17.05 25.15
C LEU A 749 9.08 -17.96 26.18
N GLU A 750 8.91 -17.47 27.41
CA GLU A 750 8.33 -18.26 28.51
C GLU A 750 6.80 -18.32 28.46
N ARG A 751 6.12 -17.19 28.18
CA ARG A 751 4.65 -17.10 28.29
C ARG A 751 3.88 -17.48 27.03
N ILE A 752 4.46 -17.23 25.86
CA ILE A 752 3.76 -17.41 24.57
C ILE A 752 4.22 -18.69 23.88
N TYR A 753 5.54 -18.92 23.81
CA TYR A 753 6.10 -20.14 23.24
C TYR A 753 6.21 -21.30 24.25
N GLY A 754 6.04 -21.01 25.54
CA GLY A 754 6.08 -22.00 26.61
C GLY A 754 7.44 -22.68 26.78
N VAL A 755 8.53 -22.04 26.33
CA VAL A 755 9.89 -22.57 26.44
C VAL A 755 10.47 -22.16 27.78
N VAL A 756 11.04 -23.12 28.49
CA VAL A 756 11.66 -22.89 29.81
C VAL A 756 13.16 -23.05 29.66
N LEU A 757 13.91 -22.09 30.17
CA LEU A 757 15.36 -22.16 30.23
C LEU A 757 15.79 -22.71 31.60
N ALA A 758 16.76 -23.62 31.61
CA ALA A 758 17.47 -24.04 32.81
C ALA A 758 18.46 -22.93 33.25
N THR A 759 19.40 -23.24 34.13
CA THR A 759 20.49 -22.32 34.45
C THR A 759 21.33 -22.01 33.20
N GLY A 760 21.39 -20.73 32.79
CA GLY A 760 22.00 -20.29 31.54
C GLY A 760 21.02 -20.30 30.35
N ASP A 761 21.55 -20.24 29.13
CA ASP A 761 20.75 -20.27 27.89
C ASP A 761 20.58 -21.71 27.36
N THR A 762 20.20 -22.64 28.23
CA THR A 762 19.94 -24.04 27.85
C THR A 762 18.46 -24.38 28.05
N ILE A 763 17.88 -25.11 27.11
CA ILE A 763 16.45 -25.45 27.13
C ILE A 763 16.22 -26.58 28.13
N ASP A 764 15.28 -26.38 29.07
CA ASP A 764 14.72 -27.46 29.87
C ASP A 764 13.56 -28.11 29.11
N GLU A 765 13.83 -29.23 28.44
CA GLU A 765 12.82 -29.90 27.66
C GLU A 765 11.63 -30.42 28.49
N ALA A 766 11.88 -30.90 29.71
CA ALA A 766 10.85 -31.49 30.54
C ALA A 766 9.89 -30.40 31.05
N ALA A 767 10.44 -29.30 31.54
CA ALA A 767 9.66 -28.14 31.95
C ALA A 767 8.94 -27.50 30.75
N THR A 768 9.59 -27.39 29.58
CA THR A 768 8.97 -26.89 28.35
C THR A 768 7.75 -27.73 27.95
N ARG A 769 7.85 -29.07 27.96
CA ARG A 769 6.70 -29.95 27.68
C ARG A 769 5.56 -29.74 28.67
N ALA A 770 5.87 -29.64 29.97
CA ALA A 770 4.87 -29.42 31.01
C ALA A 770 4.15 -28.08 30.86
N VAL A 771 4.89 -26.98 30.63
CA VAL A 771 4.34 -25.63 30.42
C VAL A 771 3.48 -25.58 29.16
N ARG A 772 3.96 -26.13 28.03
CA ARG A 772 3.16 -26.21 26.79
C ARG A 772 1.87 -27.01 26.99
N GLY A 773 1.91 -28.13 27.73
CA GLY A 773 0.72 -28.90 28.07
C GLY A 773 -0.30 -28.10 28.88
N LYS A 774 0.18 -27.36 29.90
CA LYS A 774 -0.65 -26.46 30.70
C LYS A 774 -1.30 -25.37 29.85
N LEU A 775 -0.51 -24.65 29.04
CA LEU A 775 -1.01 -23.57 28.18
C LEU A 775 -2.05 -24.03 27.17
N ARG A 776 -1.93 -25.26 26.63
CA ARG A 776 -2.96 -25.85 25.77
C ARG A 776 -4.26 -26.11 26.54
N GLY A 777 -4.17 -26.61 27.77
CA GLY A 777 -5.33 -26.90 28.62
C GLY A 777 -6.06 -25.65 29.13
N GLU A 778 -5.39 -24.50 29.14
CA GLU A 778 -5.97 -23.20 29.54
C GLU A 778 -6.74 -22.50 28.40
N ARG A 779 -6.73 -23.06 27.18
CA ARG A 779 -7.45 -22.48 26.04
C ARG A 779 -8.94 -22.43 26.28
N TYR A 780 -9.54 -21.29 25.93
CA TYR A 780 -10.97 -21.09 26.07
C TYR A 780 -11.72 -21.52 24.83
N HIS A 781 -12.56 -22.54 24.99
CA HIS A 781 -13.40 -23.05 23.92
C HIS A 781 -14.87 -22.81 24.25
N VAL A 782 -15.63 -22.39 23.24
CA VAL A 782 -17.08 -22.17 23.31
C VAL A 782 -17.77 -22.92 22.18
N LEU A 783 -19.05 -23.27 22.38
CA LEU A 783 -19.88 -23.86 21.32
C LEU A 783 -20.57 -22.74 20.53
N ALA A 784 -20.43 -22.74 19.22
CA ALA A 784 -21.07 -21.73 18.36
C ALA A 784 -22.53 -22.09 18.08
N HIS A 785 -23.45 -21.12 18.19
CA HIS A 785 -24.87 -21.30 17.90
C HIS A 785 -25.38 -20.23 16.96
N LEU A 786 -26.19 -20.64 15.98
CA LEU A 786 -26.82 -19.72 15.03
C LEU A 786 -27.78 -18.76 15.76
N ARG A 787 -27.58 -17.47 15.52
CA ARG A 787 -28.45 -16.37 15.95
C ARG A 787 -28.70 -15.41 14.78
N PRO A 788 -29.74 -14.55 14.82
CA PRO A 788 -29.88 -13.46 13.88
C PRO A 788 -28.65 -12.53 13.91
N GLU A 789 -28.35 -11.89 12.78
CA GLU A 789 -27.26 -10.92 12.71
C GLU A 789 -27.47 -9.77 13.70
N ARG A 790 -26.42 -9.46 14.45
CA ARG A 790 -26.35 -8.32 15.36
C ARG A 790 -25.17 -7.43 15.02
N ARG A 791 -25.42 -6.12 14.99
CA ARG A 791 -24.41 -5.10 14.72
C ARG A 791 -24.58 -3.91 15.66
N ARG A 792 -23.45 -3.32 16.06
CA ARG A 792 -23.40 -1.98 16.66
C ARG A 792 -22.58 -1.08 15.75
N GLY A 793 -23.24 -0.16 15.05
CA GLY A 793 -22.60 0.58 13.96
C GLY A 793 -22.15 -0.38 12.86
N ARG A 794 -20.86 -0.38 12.54
CA ARG A 794 -20.28 -1.23 11.48
C ARG A 794 -19.72 -2.55 12.02
N ARG A 795 -19.66 -2.69 13.35
CA ARG A 795 -19.09 -3.85 14.05
C ARG A 795 -20.08 -5.00 14.11
N ARG A 796 -19.64 -6.19 13.70
CA ARG A 796 -20.35 -7.45 13.90
C ARG A 796 -20.22 -7.87 15.36
N LEU A 797 -21.31 -8.33 15.97
CA LEU A 797 -21.35 -8.70 17.38
C LEU A 797 -21.45 -10.22 17.57
N ALA A 798 -20.72 -10.73 18.55
CA ALA A 798 -20.83 -12.06 19.09
C ALA A 798 -21.54 -12.00 20.44
N SER A 799 -22.70 -12.65 20.53
CA SER A 799 -23.48 -12.70 21.77
C SER A 799 -22.91 -13.76 22.72
N LEU A 800 -22.57 -13.35 23.95
CA LEU A 800 -21.97 -14.19 24.98
C LEU A 800 -22.69 -13.99 26.30
N HIS A 801 -22.70 -15.02 27.15
CA HIS A 801 -23.19 -14.84 28.52
C HIS A 801 -22.19 -14.00 29.34
N ALA A 802 -22.67 -13.17 30.27
CA ALA A 802 -21.82 -12.27 31.07
C ALA A 802 -20.69 -13.02 31.82
N ARG A 803 -20.95 -14.25 32.29
CA ARG A 803 -19.93 -15.11 32.94
C ARG A 803 -18.76 -15.48 32.02
N ASP A 804 -18.99 -15.61 30.72
CA ASP A 804 -17.91 -15.93 29.78
C ASP A 804 -16.99 -14.71 29.59
N LEU A 805 -17.57 -13.51 29.53
CA LEU A 805 -16.83 -12.25 29.48
C LEU A 805 -15.98 -12.05 30.75
N GLU A 806 -16.58 -12.23 31.93
CA GLU A 806 -15.88 -12.15 33.21
C GLU A 806 -14.72 -13.16 33.30
N ARG A 807 -14.95 -14.40 32.87
CA ARG A 807 -13.92 -15.45 32.90
C ARG A 807 -12.72 -15.13 32.01
N LEU A 808 -12.93 -14.43 30.91
CA LEU A 808 -11.89 -14.00 29.98
C LEU A 808 -11.27 -12.65 30.35
N GLY A 809 -11.83 -11.95 31.34
CA GLY A 809 -11.44 -10.58 31.65
C GLY A 809 -11.75 -9.60 30.51
N LEU A 810 -12.76 -9.91 29.69
CA LEU A 810 -13.19 -9.08 28.56
C LEU A 810 -14.38 -8.20 28.96
N ALA A 811 -14.41 -6.99 28.43
CA ALA A 811 -15.58 -6.11 28.55
C ALA A 811 -16.52 -6.25 27.33
N GLU A 812 -17.73 -5.71 27.44
CA GLU A 812 -18.62 -5.53 26.28
C GLU A 812 -17.97 -4.61 25.24
N GLY A 813 -18.11 -4.98 23.96
CA GLY A 813 -17.58 -4.22 22.85
C GLY A 813 -16.07 -4.32 22.71
N GLU A 814 -15.43 -5.35 23.28
CA GLU A 814 -14.03 -5.68 23.00
C GLU A 814 -13.93 -6.62 21.80
N LEU A 815 -12.82 -6.49 21.06
CA LEU A 815 -12.53 -7.34 19.91
C LEU A 815 -12.00 -8.68 20.39
N VAL A 816 -12.49 -9.78 19.80
CA VAL A 816 -11.96 -11.14 19.98
C VAL A 816 -11.65 -11.79 18.64
N GLU A 817 -10.77 -12.79 18.68
CA GLU A 817 -10.53 -13.70 17.56
C GLU A 817 -11.13 -15.07 17.83
N LEU A 818 -11.82 -15.59 16.82
CA LEU A 818 -12.44 -16.91 16.82
C LEU A 818 -11.76 -17.80 15.78
N PHE A 819 -11.32 -18.99 16.22
CA PHE A 819 -10.71 -20.02 15.38
C PHE A 819 -11.66 -21.20 15.23
N GLY A 820 -12.05 -21.47 13.98
CA GLY A 820 -12.90 -22.59 13.59
C GLY A 820 -12.12 -23.60 12.76
N ARG A 821 -12.76 -24.11 11.69
CA ARG A 821 -12.16 -25.06 10.74
C ARG A 821 -11.34 -24.38 9.65
N ARG A 822 -11.59 -23.09 9.39
CA ARG A 822 -10.88 -22.28 8.40
C ARG A 822 -9.57 -21.74 8.98
N ALA A 823 -8.58 -21.54 8.12
CA ALA A 823 -7.26 -21.08 8.55
C ALA A 823 -7.27 -19.65 9.10
N ALA A 824 -8.04 -18.74 8.50
CA ALA A 824 -8.12 -17.36 8.96
C ALA A 824 -9.10 -17.22 10.14
N PRO A 825 -8.77 -16.42 11.18
CA PRO A 825 -9.68 -16.16 12.29
C PRO A 825 -10.79 -15.19 11.92
N LEU A 826 -11.97 -15.39 12.52
CA LEU A 826 -13.01 -14.36 12.52
C LEU A 826 -12.72 -13.36 13.64
N ARG A 827 -12.67 -12.07 13.30
CA ARG A 827 -12.54 -10.96 14.25
C ARG A 827 -13.90 -10.31 14.47
N ILE A 828 -14.36 -10.32 15.72
CA ILE A 828 -15.74 -9.96 16.08
C ILE A 828 -15.77 -9.29 17.47
N TRP A 829 -16.77 -8.44 17.71
CA TRP A 829 -16.89 -7.70 18.98
C TRP A 829 -17.83 -8.40 19.94
N THR A 830 -17.51 -8.40 21.22
CA THR A 830 -18.32 -9.03 22.26
C THR A 830 -19.59 -8.23 22.58
N GLU A 831 -20.69 -8.91 22.83
CA GLU A 831 -21.92 -8.37 23.40
C GLU A 831 -22.41 -9.32 24.52
N ALA A 832 -22.75 -8.77 25.68
CA ALA A 832 -23.39 -9.57 26.72
C ALA A 832 -24.86 -9.80 26.34
N ASP A 833 -25.28 -11.06 26.29
CA ASP A 833 -26.66 -11.45 26.02
C ASP A 833 -27.13 -12.42 27.10
N PRO A 834 -28.13 -12.05 27.94
CA PRO A 834 -28.66 -12.92 28.98
C PRO A 834 -29.35 -14.18 28.42
N ASP A 835 -29.73 -14.18 27.15
CA ASP A 835 -30.35 -15.33 26.48
C ASP A 835 -29.32 -16.34 25.94
N CYS A 836 -28.02 -16.07 26.11
CA CYS A 836 -26.95 -17.02 25.79
C CYS A 836 -26.62 -17.90 26.99
N THR A 837 -26.40 -19.20 26.76
CA THR A 837 -25.93 -20.11 27.80
C THR A 837 -24.44 -19.90 28.03
N ALA A 838 -23.97 -19.99 29.29
CA ALA A 838 -22.55 -19.94 29.57
C ALA A 838 -21.80 -21.08 28.86
N GLY A 839 -20.70 -20.76 28.16
CA GLY A 839 -19.96 -21.69 27.31
C GLY A 839 -20.45 -21.76 25.85
N GLU A 840 -21.46 -20.97 25.49
CA GLU A 840 -21.96 -20.82 24.12
C GLU A 840 -21.64 -19.42 23.56
N ILE A 841 -21.49 -19.32 22.24
CA ILE A 841 -21.35 -18.05 21.51
C ILE A 841 -22.39 -17.96 20.40
N GLY A 842 -23.20 -16.91 20.43
CA GLY A 842 -24.18 -16.60 19.39
C GLY A 842 -23.53 -15.93 18.19
N LEU A 843 -23.62 -16.56 17.02
CA LEU A 843 -23.05 -16.09 15.76
C LEU A 843 -24.10 -16.14 14.65
N ASP A 844 -24.04 -15.19 13.71
CA ASP A 844 -24.88 -15.24 12.52
C ASP A 844 -24.39 -16.24 11.46
N ALA A 845 -25.21 -16.46 10.44
CA ALA A 845 -24.93 -17.42 9.39
C ALA A 845 -23.64 -17.10 8.61
N THR A 846 -23.35 -15.81 8.38
CA THR A 846 -22.14 -15.38 7.68
C THR A 846 -20.90 -15.62 8.56
N ALA A 847 -20.98 -15.29 9.85
CA ALA A 847 -19.91 -15.57 10.82
C ALA A 847 -19.60 -17.08 10.92
N LEU A 848 -20.62 -17.93 10.99
CA LEU A 848 -20.43 -19.40 10.98
C LEU A 848 -19.78 -19.88 9.68
N ALA A 849 -20.20 -19.35 8.53
CA ALA A 849 -19.62 -19.68 7.23
C ALA A 849 -18.14 -19.27 7.14
N MET A 850 -17.76 -18.08 7.64
CA MET A 850 -16.37 -17.62 7.70
C MET A 850 -15.49 -18.50 8.58
N LEU A 851 -16.06 -19.15 9.61
CA LEU A 851 -15.38 -20.13 10.43
C LEU A 851 -15.37 -21.55 9.83
N GLY A 852 -16.08 -21.77 8.71
CA GLY A 852 -16.26 -23.07 8.06
C GLY A 852 -17.07 -24.06 8.89
N GLY A 853 -17.98 -23.54 9.73
CA GLY A 853 -18.69 -24.31 10.73
C GLY A 853 -20.20 -24.27 10.61
N GLU A 854 -20.83 -25.00 11.52
CA GLU A 854 -22.27 -25.06 11.74
C GLU A 854 -22.55 -24.92 13.25
N THR A 855 -23.82 -24.76 13.61
CA THR A 855 -24.24 -24.75 15.03
C THR A 855 -23.74 -26.00 15.76
N GLY A 856 -23.21 -25.81 16.96
CA GLY A 856 -22.59 -26.86 17.78
C GLY A 856 -21.09 -27.05 17.54
N MET A 857 -20.48 -26.32 16.59
CA MET A 857 -19.02 -26.36 16.40
C MET A 857 -18.31 -25.75 17.61
N GLN A 858 -17.28 -26.43 18.09
CA GLN A 858 -16.36 -25.87 19.08
C GLN A 858 -15.44 -24.84 18.42
N VAL A 859 -15.39 -23.65 19.00
CA VAL A 859 -14.58 -22.52 18.54
C VAL A 859 -13.60 -22.16 19.64
N TRP A 860 -12.32 -21.99 19.27
CA TRP A 860 -11.33 -21.42 20.17
C TRP A 860 -11.43 -19.90 20.12
N MET A 861 -11.64 -19.28 21.27
CA MET A 861 -11.72 -17.82 21.42
C MET A 861 -10.50 -17.28 22.15
N ARG A 862 -9.96 -16.14 21.69
CA ARG A 862 -8.85 -15.44 22.35
C ARG A 862 -8.93 -13.93 22.20
N ASP A 863 -8.21 -13.21 23.06
CA ASP A 863 -7.92 -11.79 22.88
C ASP A 863 -6.85 -11.63 21.77
N PRO A 864 -7.13 -10.88 20.68
CA PRO A 864 -6.13 -10.57 19.65
C PRO A 864 -4.96 -9.74 20.21
N LEU A 865 -5.17 -8.99 21.30
CA LEU A 865 -4.15 -8.19 21.95
C LEU A 865 -3.44 -8.96 23.07
N TRP A 866 -2.88 -10.12 22.75
CA TRP A 866 -2.12 -10.95 23.70
C TRP A 866 -0.97 -10.20 24.42
N MET A 867 -0.55 -9.06 23.86
CA MET A 867 0.50 -8.16 24.32
C MET A 867 0.01 -6.89 25.06
N ARG A 868 -1.22 -6.86 25.60
CA ARG A 868 -1.78 -5.64 26.27
C ARG A 868 -0.88 -5.08 27.38
N ALA A 869 -0.20 -5.92 28.14
CA ALA A 869 0.64 -5.47 29.23
C ALA A 869 1.96 -4.87 28.72
N GLU A 870 2.51 -5.46 27.66
CA GLU A 870 3.72 -5.04 26.96
C GLU A 870 3.53 -3.67 26.30
N LEU A 871 2.36 -3.45 25.69
CA LEU A 871 2.01 -2.15 25.09
C LEU A 871 1.89 -1.02 26.11
N ARG A 872 1.61 -1.32 27.39
CA ARG A 872 1.61 -0.31 28.47
C ARG A 872 3.04 0.06 28.87
N GLU A 873 3.96 -0.89 28.84
CA GLU A 873 5.38 -0.67 29.13
C GLU A 873 6.10 0.05 27.97
N GLU A 874 5.71 -0.14 26.70
CA GLU A 874 6.27 0.62 25.55
C GLU A 874 5.90 2.12 25.56
N GLY A 875 4.82 2.50 26.25
CA GLY A 875 4.31 3.88 26.32
C GLY A 875 4.90 4.71 27.47
N THR A 876 5.48 4.05 28.48
CA THR A 876 6.21 4.66 29.60
C THR A 876 7.69 4.77 29.27
#